data_AF-A0A832B6W1-F1
#
_entry.id   AF-A0A832B6W1-F1
#
_cell.length_a   1.000
_cell.length_b   1.000
_cell.length_c   1.000
_cell.angle_alpha   90.00
_cell.angle_beta   90.00
_cell.angle_gamma   90.00
#
_symmetry.space_group_name_H-M   'P 1'
#
loop_
_entity.id
_entity.type
_entity.pdbx_description
1 polymer ?
#
loop_
_entity_poly.entity_id
_entity_poly.type
_entity_poly.pdbx_seq_one_letter_code
_entity_poly.pdbx_strand_id
1 'polypeptide(L)'
;TTRPELLAACVALVAHPDDARYRPLVGTTVRTPLFGVDVPVHAHALADPEKGSGIAMVCTFGDLTDVTWWRELKLATRTIVGRHGRLEPVHFGAPGWETADAGRAQRHYDELAGLTVRQAQRRIVELLGESGDLVGQPRHVTHPVKFYEKGERPLEIVSSRQWYVKTVSMRERLLELGRELDWHPGFMRQRFESWVDGLTGDWDISRQRFFGIPFPVWYRLDVEGRPEESSPLFAAEHDLPVDPSVDVPAGYTADQRDVPGGFTGDPDVMDTWATSSLTPQIAGGWEDDPDLFSRVFPMDLRPQAHEIIRTWLFSSIVRSELEHGCLPWRAAAISGWILDPDRKKMSKSKGNVVVPNALLDVHGTDAVRYWACSARLGVDTVFDEQQMKIGRRLAIKVLQATKFAISRLEEAAAPGGAVANTTDSGAKPGRSDTVPTGADQWGDRTCHPVDAAMLARLASVVVEATEAFEAFEHARALERTEQFFWSFCDDYLELVKGRAYGASPGSTSARAACERALDVLLRLFAPFLPFATEEAWSWWHDGSVHSATWPSFDDLEPDATAQPEMLDVLAEVLREVRRAKTVAKRSMRWPVERIEVRAPTSVLALVEHGRDDLADATNAMVIDLIAHEGEVGVTVVLGDG
;
A
#
# COMPACT_ATOMS: atom_id res chain seq x y z
N THR A 1 -4.23 35.83 -23.49
CA THR A 1 -4.73 35.15 -22.27
C THR A 1 -5.82 34.14 -22.65
N THR A 2 -6.01 33.09 -21.86
CA THR A 2 -7.16 32.15 -21.95
C THR A 2 -8.30 32.53 -21.00
N ARG A 3 -8.08 33.49 -20.11
CA ARG A 3 -9.04 34.01 -19.11
C ARG A 3 -9.34 35.50 -19.37
N PRO A 4 -9.79 35.93 -20.57
CA PRO A 4 -9.97 37.35 -20.87
C PRO A 4 -10.99 38.05 -19.97
N GLU A 5 -11.92 37.31 -19.35
CA GLU A 5 -12.88 37.84 -18.38
C GLU A 5 -12.22 38.42 -17.13
N LEU A 6 -10.98 38.05 -16.84
CA LEU A 6 -10.21 38.58 -15.71
C LEU A 6 -9.46 39.89 -16.03
N LEU A 7 -9.56 40.41 -17.25
CA LEU A 7 -8.84 41.60 -17.68
C LEU A 7 -9.08 42.83 -16.79
N ALA A 8 -10.31 43.00 -16.27
CA ALA A 8 -10.65 44.05 -15.32
C ALA A 8 -9.84 44.00 -14.02
N ALA A 9 -9.40 42.79 -13.64
CA ALA A 9 -8.60 42.50 -12.46
C ALA A 9 -7.10 42.41 -12.75
N CYS A 10 -6.64 42.82 -13.93
CA CYS A 10 -5.22 42.84 -14.26
C CYS A 10 -4.48 43.85 -13.37
N VAL A 11 -3.38 43.40 -12.77
CA VAL A 11 -2.54 44.17 -11.83
C VAL A 11 -1.09 44.31 -12.29
N ALA A 12 -0.63 43.51 -13.24
CA ALA A 12 0.71 43.60 -13.83
C ALA A 12 0.78 42.89 -15.19
N LEU A 13 1.83 43.17 -15.96
CA LEU A 13 2.33 42.26 -16.99
C LEU A 13 3.67 41.66 -16.56
N VAL A 14 3.93 40.41 -16.94
CA VAL A 14 5.19 39.71 -16.64
C VAL A 14 5.79 39.13 -17.91
N ALA A 15 7.06 39.44 -18.15
CA ALA A 15 7.86 38.88 -19.24
C ALA A 15 9.11 38.16 -18.69
N HIS A 16 9.72 37.29 -19.50
CA HIS A 16 10.98 36.66 -19.11
C HIS A 16 12.12 37.70 -19.12
N PRO A 17 13.06 37.70 -18.15
CA PRO A 17 14.20 38.64 -18.13
C PRO A 17 15.07 38.58 -19.39
N ASP A 18 15.16 37.40 -20.01
CA ASP A 18 15.95 37.18 -21.22
C ASP A 18 15.22 37.52 -22.53
N ASP A 19 13.92 37.84 -22.47
CA ASP A 19 13.16 38.21 -23.66
C ASP A 19 13.45 39.65 -24.09
N ALA A 20 14.31 39.78 -25.11
CA ALA A 20 14.74 41.07 -25.64
C ALA A 20 13.59 41.93 -26.19
N ARG A 21 12.45 41.33 -26.57
CA ARG A 21 11.27 42.05 -27.09
C ARG A 21 10.65 42.96 -26.03
N TYR A 22 10.66 42.53 -24.76
CA TYR A 22 9.97 43.20 -23.65
C TYR A 22 10.91 43.83 -22.63
N ARG A 23 12.22 43.55 -22.68
CA ARG A 23 13.22 44.15 -21.78
C ARG A 23 13.12 45.67 -21.63
N PRO A 24 12.88 46.48 -22.70
CA PRO A 24 12.72 47.94 -22.56
C PRO A 24 11.47 48.38 -21.79
N LEU A 25 10.47 47.51 -21.65
CA LEU A 25 9.23 47.80 -20.93
C LEU A 25 9.32 47.45 -19.44
N VAL A 26 10.26 46.60 -19.02
CA VAL A 26 10.39 46.20 -17.60
C VAL A 26 10.65 47.43 -16.72
N GLY A 27 9.87 47.60 -15.67
CA GLY A 27 9.91 48.75 -14.77
C GLY A 27 9.08 49.95 -15.25
N THR A 28 8.46 49.88 -16.44
CA THR A 28 7.52 50.88 -16.95
C THR A 28 6.08 50.50 -16.61
N THR A 29 5.14 51.41 -16.90
CA THR A 29 3.70 51.18 -16.79
C THR A 29 3.03 51.18 -18.16
N VAL A 30 2.09 50.27 -18.36
CA VAL A 30 1.25 50.18 -19.57
C VAL A 30 -0.22 50.22 -19.19
N ARG A 31 -1.10 50.51 -20.15
CA ARG A 31 -2.53 50.66 -19.89
C ARG A 31 -3.33 49.45 -20.36
N THR A 32 -4.27 48.98 -19.54
CA THR A 32 -5.16 47.86 -19.90
C THR A 32 -6.22 48.28 -20.92
N PRO A 33 -6.53 47.43 -21.91
CA PRO A 33 -7.63 47.68 -22.83
C PRO A 33 -8.98 47.67 -22.09
N LEU A 34 -9.97 48.37 -22.65
CA LEU A 34 -11.31 48.63 -22.07
C LEU A 34 -11.36 49.40 -20.74
N PHE A 35 -10.53 49.04 -19.76
CA PHE A 35 -10.62 49.54 -18.39
C PHE A 35 -9.64 50.66 -18.08
N GLY A 36 -8.62 50.91 -18.91
CA GLY A 36 -7.75 52.08 -18.75
C GLY A 36 -6.92 52.08 -17.46
N VAL A 37 -6.66 50.91 -16.88
CA VAL A 37 -5.86 50.75 -15.67
C VAL A 37 -4.38 50.80 -16.03
N ASP A 38 -3.61 51.62 -15.35
CA ASP A 38 -2.14 51.62 -15.50
C ASP A 38 -1.56 50.47 -14.64
N VAL A 39 -0.85 49.55 -15.29
CA VAL A 39 -0.25 48.36 -14.67
C VAL A 39 1.27 48.30 -14.93
N PRO A 40 2.09 47.94 -13.93
CA PRO A 40 3.53 47.81 -14.11
C PRO A 40 3.89 46.57 -14.94
N VAL A 41 5.05 46.62 -15.60
CA VAL A 41 5.66 45.47 -16.29
C VAL A 41 6.85 44.96 -15.47
N HIS A 42 6.79 43.69 -15.07
CA HIS A 42 7.84 43.01 -14.30
C HIS A 42 8.56 41.94 -15.12
N ALA A 43 9.77 41.59 -14.68
CA ALA A 43 10.50 40.43 -15.19
C ALA A 43 10.40 39.26 -14.19
N HIS A 44 10.15 38.05 -14.69
CA HIS A 44 10.14 36.83 -13.87
C HIS A 44 10.54 35.60 -14.69
N ALA A 45 11.34 34.70 -14.12
CA ALA A 45 11.84 33.51 -14.82
C ALA A 45 10.75 32.49 -15.19
N LEU A 46 9.63 32.48 -14.45
CA LEU A 46 8.45 31.64 -14.78
C LEU A 46 7.68 32.07 -16.03
N ALA A 47 7.94 33.25 -16.60
CA ALA A 47 7.33 33.64 -17.86
C ALA A 47 8.00 32.91 -19.03
N ASP A 48 7.20 32.30 -19.90
CA ASP A 48 7.69 31.54 -21.06
C ASP A 48 7.72 32.45 -22.31
N PRO A 49 8.90 32.79 -22.88
CA PRO A 49 9.00 33.60 -24.09
C PRO A 49 8.32 32.98 -25.31
N GLU A 50 8.23 31.66 -25.39
CA GLU A 50 7.68 30.94 -26.54
C GLU A 50 6.15 30.80 -26.45
N LYS A 51 5.56 31.06 -25.27
CA LYS A 51 4.12 30.93 -25.05
C LYS A 51 3.37 32.20 -25.47
N GLY A 52 2.52 32.05 -26.49
CA GLY A 52 1.66 33.14 -26.94
C GLY A 52 2.47 34.31 -27.50
N SER A 53 2.41 35.47 -26.84
CA SER A 53 3.23 36.63 -27.19
C SER A 53 4.58 36.68 -26.47
N GLY A 54 4.81 35.84 -25.44
CA GLY A 54 6.00 35.90 -24.58
C GLY A 54 5.88 36.85 -23.37
N ILE A 55 4.72 37.50 -23.21
CA ILE A 55 4.37 38.34 -22.07
C ILE A 55 2.97 37.94 -21.57
N ALA A 56 2.83 37.77 -20.26
CA ALA A 56 1.60 37.34 -19.60
C ALA A 56 0.96 38.50 -18.83
N MET A 57 -0.37 38.53 -18.81
CA MET A 57 -1.09 39.38 -17.87
C MET A 57 -1.21 38.66 -16.54
N VAL A 58 -1.05 39.38 -15.43
CA VAL A 58 -1.27 38.87 -14.08
C VAL A 58 -2.57 39.44 -13.57
N CYS A 59 -3.56 38.59 -13.45
CA CYS A 59 -4.83 38.90 -12.82
C CYS A 59 -4.88 38.11 -11.53
N THR A 60 -5.06 38.79 -10.41
CA THR A 60 -4.72 38.34 -9.05
C THR A 60 -4.90 36.84 -8.75
N PHE A 61 -5.91 36.16 -9.32
CA PHE A 61 -6.15 34.72 -9.16
C PHE A 61 -6.54 33.97 -10.45
N GLY A 62 -5.88 34.23 -11.59
CA GLY A 62 -6.20 33.56 -12.86
C GLY A 62 -5.76 32.09 -12.94
N ASP A 63 -4.59 31.80 -12.41
CA ASP A 63 -4.04 30.45 -12.19
C ASP A 63 -3.02 30.45 -11.02
N LEU A 64 -2.34 29.32 -10.79
CA LEU A 64 -1.33 29.24 -9.72
C LEU A 64 -0.04 30.00 -10.00
N THR A 65 0.29 30.24 -11.28
CA THR A 65 1.43 31.06 -11.65
C THR A 65 1.15 32.51 -11.26
N ASP A 66 -0.08 32.99 -11.50
CA ASP A 66 -0.54 34.31 -11.05
C ASP A 66 -0.44 34.46 -9.53
N VAL A 67 -0.82 33.44 -8.74
CA VAL A 67 -0.67 33.45 -7.27
C VAL A 67 0.80 33.58 -6.86
N THR A 68 1.69 32.88 -7.58
CA THR A 68 3.13 32.91 -7.32
C THR A 68 3.70 34.30 -7.60
N TRP A 69 3.41 34.86 -8.79
CA TRP A 69 3.81 36.21 -9.16
C TRP A 69 3.24 37.27 -8.23
N TRP A 70 1.96 37.18 -7.87
CA TRP A 70 1.32 38.09 -6.94
C TRP A 70 2.08 38.16 -5.61
N ARG A 71 2.47 37.00 -5.06
CA ARG A 71 3.20 36.90 -3.80
C ARG A 71 4.63 37.40 -3.92
N GLU A 72 5.39 36.90 -4.89
CA GLU A 72 6.83 37.20 -5.04
C GLU A 72 7.09 38.65 -5.47
N LEU A 73 6.24 39.18 -6.36
CA LEU A 73 6.34 40.56 -6.86
C LEU A 73 5.55 41.57 -6.01
N LYS A 74 4.88 41.12 -4.94
CA LYS A 74 4.09 41.95 -4.01
C LYS A 74 3.05 42.81 -4.73
N LEU A 75 2.29 42.19 -5.63
CA LEU A 75 1.31 42.88 -6.47
C LEU A 75 0.04 43.21 -5.69
N ALA A 76 -0.71 44.20 -6.17
CA ALA A 76 -2.02 44.54 -5.63
C ALA A 76 -3.02 43.37 -5.79
N THR A 77 -4.03 43.33 -4.91
CA THR A 77 -5.10 42.32 -4.96
C THR A 77 -6.37 42.92 -5.56
N ARG A 78 -6.77 42.41 -6.73
CA ARG A 78 -8.07 42.66 -7.37
C ARG A 78 -8.78 41.34 -7.63
N THR A 79 -9.82 41.05 -6.87
CA THR A 79 -10.62 39.83 -7.02
C THR A 79 -11.98 40.20 -7.56
N ILE A 80 -12.36 39.58 -8.68
CA ILE A 80 -13.66 39.80 -9.31
C ILE A 80 -14.52 38.55 -9.36
N VAL A 81 -13.98 37.35 -9.14
CA VAL A 81 -14.77 36.11 -9.16
C VAL A 81 -15.15 35.74 -7.74
N GLY A 82 -16.45 35.67 -7.47
CA GLY A 82 -17.00 35.27 -6.18
C GLY A 82 -17.13 33.76 -6.01
N ARG A 83 -17.49 33.33 -4.79
CA ARG A 83 -17.67 31.90 -4.44
C ARG A 83 -18.75 31.19 -5.27
N HIS A 84 -19.67 31.93 -5.87
CA HIS A 84 -20.73 31.41 -6.73
C HIS A 84 -20.30 31.26 -8.21
N GLY A 85 -19.04 31.52 -8.55
CA GLY A 85 -18.52 31.44 -9.92
C GLY A 85 -19.06 32.53 -10.85
N ARG A 86 -19.40 33.69 -10.27
CA ARG A 86 -19.91 34.88 -10.96
C ARG A 86 -18.98 36.06 -10.70
N LEU A 87 -19.00 37.02 -11.62
CA LEU A 87 -18.26 38.26 -11.43
C LEU A 87 -18.97 39.14 -10.40
N GLU A 88 -18.27 39.54 -9.35
CA GLU A 88 -18.76 40.41 -8.29
C GLU A 88 -18.82 41.87 -8.78
N PRO A 89 -19.75 42.69 -8.27
CA PRO A 89 -19.77 44.12 -8.55
C PRO A 89 -18.47 44.79 -8.07
N VAL A 90 -17.91 45.69 -8.89
CA VAL A 90 -16.78 46.54 -8.52
C VAL A 90 -17.05 47.97 -8.95
N HIS A 91 -16.35 48.91 -8.29
CA HIS A 91 -16.52 50.34 -8.53
C HIS A 91 -15.19 50.94 -9.01
N PHE A 92 -15.04 51.14 -10.32
CA PHE A 92 -13.91 51.83 -10.91
C PHE A 92 -13.86 53.29 -10.44
N GLY A 93 -12.68 53.74 -10.01
CA GLY A 93 -12.45 55.04 -9.37
C GLY A 93 -12.50 55.02 -7.84
N ALA A 94 -12.96 53.92 -7.23
CA ALA A 94 -12.80 53.71 -5.79
C ALA A 94 -11.34 53.31 -5.44
N PRO A 95 -10.91 53.44 -4.17
CA PRO A 95 -9.60 52.96 -3.74
C PRO A 95 -9.35 51.50 -4.14
N GLY A 96 -8.20 51.24 -4.78
CA GLY A 96 -7.82 49.94 -5.32
C GLY A 96 -8.32 49.65 -6.74
N TRP A 97 -9.19 50.51 -7.30
CA TRP A 97 -9.79 50.40 -8.64
C TRP A 97 -9.54 51.64 -9.50
N GLU A 98 -8.37 52.26 -9.33
CA GLU A 98 -7.94 53.45 -10.05
C GLU A 98 -7.80 53.18 -11.56
N THR A 99 -8.19 54.16 -12.37
CA THR A 99 -8.15 54.13 -13.84
C THR A 99 -8.13 55.55 -14.41
N ALA A 100 -7.62 55.71 -15.62
CA ALA A 100 -7.61 56.99 -16.34
C ALA A 100 -9.02 57.51 -16.70
N ASP A 101 -10.00 56.62 -16.88
CA ASP A 101 -11.41 56.99 -17.18
C ASP A 101 -12.36 56.04 -16.46
N ALA A 102 -12.72 56.40 -15.22
CA ALA A 102 -13.61 55.62 -14.36
C ALA A 102 -14.99 55.42 -14.99
N GLY A 103 -15.53 56.43 -15.67
CA GLY A 103 -16.86 56.35 -16.29
C GLY A 103 -16.89 55.34 -17.43
N ARG A 104 -15.86 55.33 -18.29
CA ARG A 104 -15.74 54.33 -19.35
C ARG A 104 -15.51 52.92 -18.78
N ALA A 105 -14.58 52.78 -17.84
CA ALA A 105 -14.27 51.48 -17.24
C ALA A 105 -15.49 50.87 -16.55
N GLN A 106 -16.24 51.69 -15.79
CA GLN A 106 -17.45 51.23 -15.10
C GLN A 106 -18.52 50.76 -16.09
N ARG A 107 -18.80 51.52 -17.16
CA ARG A 107 -19.80 51.12 -18.18
C ARG A 107 -19.48 49.75 -18.78
N HIS A 108 -18.21 49.49 -19.11
CA HIS A 108 -17.81 48.18 -19.62
C HIS A 108 -17.93 47.08 -18.56
N TYR A 109 -17.61 47.37 -17.30
CA TYR A 109 -17.68 46.37 -16.24
C TYR A 109 -19.12 46.05 -15.81
N ASP A 110 -20.04 47.02 -15.86
CA ASP A 110 -21.46 46.82 -15.55
C ASP A 110 -22.11 45.79 -16.48
N GLU A 111 -21.59 45.62 -17.70
CA GLU A 111 -22.03 44.56 -18.62
C GLU A 111 -21.50 43.16 -18.24
N LEU A 112 -20.52 43.08 -17.35
CA LEU A 112 -19.86 41.84 -16.92
C LEU A 112 -20.29 41.42 -15.52
N ALA A 113 -20.59 42.37 -14.64
CA ALA A 113 -21.00 42.11 -13.26
C ALA A 113 -22.22 41.16 -13.20
N GLY A 114 -22.15 40.18 -12.30
CA GLY A 114 -23.17 39.14 -12.11
C GLY A 114 -23.16 38.00 -13.15
N LEU A 115 -22.45 38.14 -14.27
CA LEU A 115 -22.32 37.07 -15.26
C LEU A 115 -21.52 35.89 -14.71
N THR A 116 -21.82 34.68 -15.18
CA THR A 116 -20.93 33.53 -14.98
C THR A 116 -19.62 33.73 -15.74
N VAL A 117 -18.54 33.08 -15.30
CA VAL A 117 -17.21 33.16 -15.94
C VAL A 117 -17.29 32.96 -17.47
N ARG A 118 -18.03 31.95 -17.95
CA ARG A 118 -18.19 31.70 -19.39
C ARG A 118 -18.98 32.78 -20.13
N GLN A 119 -19.98 33.38 -19.48
CA GLN A 119 -20.75 34.48 -20.08
C GLN A 119 -19.88 35.74 -20.18
N ALA A 120 -19.16 36.08 -19.10
CA ALA A 120 -18.22 37.19 -19.06
C ALA A 120 -17.09 37.03 -20.10
N GLN A 121 -16.57 35.81 -20.28
CA GLN A 121 -15.55 35.49 -21.28
C GLN A 121 -16.02 35.79 -22.71
N ARG A 122 -17.28 35.50 -23.04
CA ARG A 122 -17.84 35.85 -24.35
C ARG A 122 -18.01 37.37 -24.49
N ARG A 123 -18.62 38.01 -23.49
CA ARG A 123 -18.92 39.45 -23.56
C ARG A 123 -17.66 40.31 -23.62
N ILE A 124 -16.62 39.99 -22.85
CA ILE A 124 -15.36 40.75 -22.89
C ILE A 124 -14.67 40.64 -24.26
N VAL A 125 -14.76 39.50 -24.93
CA VAL A 125 -14.18 39.31 -26.27
C VAL A 125 -14.93 40.15 -27.31
N GLU A 126 -16.25 40.24 -27.22
CA GLU A 126 -17.06 41.14 -28.04
C GLU A 126 -16.67 42.60 -27.80
N LEU A 127 -16.58 43.04 -26.53
CA LEU A 127 -16.15 44.39 -26.17
C LEU A 127 -14.74 44.73 -26.70
N LEU A 128 -13.80 43.79 -26.61
CA LEU A 128 -12.44 43.95 -27.17
C LEU A 128 -12.48 44.06 -28.70
N GLY A 129 -13.38 43.32 -29.35
CA GLY A 129 -13.62 43.45 -30.80
C GLY A 129 -14.22 44.81 -31.18
N GLU A 130 -15.24 45.26 -30.45
CA GLU A 130 -15.93 46.54 -30.64
C GLU A 130 -14.99 47.75 -30.44
N SER A 131 -14.08 47.67 -29.47
CA SER A 131 -13.09 48.71 -29.18
C SER A 131 -11.89 48.72 -30.13
N GLY A 132 -11.67 47.63 -30.88
CA GLY A 132 -10.49 47.45 -31.73
C GLY A 132 -9.22 47.00 -30.98
N ASP A 133 -9.33 46.74 -29.67
CA ASP A 133 -8.21 46.27 -28.83
C ASP A 133 -7.89 44.78 -29.06
N LEU A 134 -8.77 44.03 -29.74
CA LEU A 134 -8.57 42.61 -30.06
C LEU A 134 -7.70 42.41 -31.31
N VAL A 135 -6.52 41.82 -31.14
CA VAL A 135 -5.64 41.45 -32.25
C VAL A 135 -5.95 40.03 -32.74
N GLY A 136 -6.54 39.94 -33.93
CA GLY A 136 -6.89 38.67 -34.58
C GLY A 136 -8.11 37.98 -33.97
N GLN A 137 -8.44 36.79 -34.47
CA GLN A 137 -9.57 36.00 -33.95
C GLN A 137 -9.14 35.09 -32.79
N PRO A 138 -10.00 34.86 -31.78
CA PRO A 138 -9.74 33.89 -30.74
C PRO A 138 -9.43 32.50 -31.33
N ARG A 139 -8.40 31.84 -30.79
CA ARG A 139 -7.97 30.51 -31.23
C ARG A 139 -8.25 29.48 -30.15
N HIS A 140 -8.69 28.30 -30.56
CA HIS A 140 -8.78 27.15 -29.66
C HIS A 140 -7.39 26.75 -29.16
N VAL A 141 -7.30 26.46 -27.86
CA VAL A 141 -6.08 25.97 -27.23
C VAL A 141 -6.40 24.75 -26.38
N THR A 142 -5.42 23.86 -26.26
CA THR A 142 -5.46 22.73 -25.33
C THR A 142 -4.39 22.97 -24.28
N HIS A 143 -4.78 22.95 -23.00
CA HIS A 143 -3.84 23.06 -21.89
C HIS A 143 -4.39 22.31 -20.66
N PRO A 144 -3.52 21.93 -19.71
CA PRO A 144 -3.96 21.32 -18.46
C PRO A 144 -4.80 22.28 -17.62
N VAL A 145 -5.95 21.81 -17.14
CA VAL A 145 -6.84 22.54 -16.22
C VAL A 145 -7.07 21.65 -15.00
N LYS A 146 -7.11 22.24 -13.80
CA LYS A 146 -7.38 21.50 -12.56
C LYS A 146 -8.88 21.30 -12.37
N PHE A 147 -9.27 20.09 -11.98
CA PHE A 147 -10.66 19.71 -11.72
C PHE A 147 -10.84 19.28 -10.27
N TYR A 148 -12.08 19.38 -9.80
CA TYR A 148 -12.48 18.74 -8.55
C TYR A 148 -12.37 17.22 -8.69
N GLU A 149 -11.69 16.53 -7.76
CA GLU A 149 -11.41 15.09 -7.85
C GLU A 149 -12.66 14.20 -8.03
N LYS A 150 -13.83 14.64 -7.57
CA LYS A 150 -15.11 13.90 -7.68
C LYS A 150 -16.07 14.53 -8.69
N GLY A 151 -15.62 15.41 -9.59
CA GLY A 151 -16.51 16.08 -10.55
C GLY A 151 -15.85 16.56 -11.83
N GLU A 152 -16.69 16.99 -12.77
CA GLU A 152 -16.27 17.44 -14.11
C GLU A 152 -16.21 18.97 -14.24
N ARG A 153 -16.19 19.70 -13.11
CA ARG A 153 -16.10 21.15 -13.10
C ARG A 153 -14.66 21.59 -12.85
N PRO A 154 -14.12 22.56 -13.62
CA PRO A 154 -12.82 23.12 -13.36
C PRO A 154 -12.83 23.85 -12.01
N LEU A 155 -11.69 23.85 -11.33
CA LEU A 155 -11.49 24.62 -10.10
C LEU A 155 -11.39 26.10 -10.40
N GLU A 156 -11.83 26.93 -9.45
CA GLU A 156 -11.63 28.38 -9.45
C GLU A 156 -10.82 28.76 -8.20
N ILE A 157 -9.96 29.76 -8.34
CA ILE A 157 -9.20 30.30 -7.22
C ILE A 157 -9.98 31.47 -6.64
N VAL A 158 -10.44 31.31 -5.41
CA VAL A 158 -11.17 32.36 -4.68
C VAL A 158 -10.41 32.71 -3.40
N SER A 159 -10.36 34.01 -3.10
CA SER A 159 -9.81 34.46 -1.82
C SER A 159 -10.81 34.16 -0.71
N SER A 160 -10.32 33.50 0.33
CA SER A 160 -11.08 33.24 1.55
C SER A 160 -10.13 33.09 2.72
N ARG A 161 -10.62 33.34 3.93
CA ARG A 161 -9.91 32.98 5.14
C ARG A 161 -10.10 31.50 5.41
N GLN A 162 -9.02 30.84 5.76
CA GLN A 162 -8.93 29.40 5.98
C GLN A 162 -7.93 29.14 7.12
N TRP A 163 -8.05 27.98 7.75
CA TRP A 163 -7.14 27.49 8.77
C TRP A 163 -6.01 26.70 8.12
N TYR A 164 -4.76 27.04 8.48
CA TYR A 164 -3.57 26.41 7.93
C TYR A 164 -2.68 25.84 9.04
N VAL A 165 -2.07 24.68 8.76
CA VAL A 165 -0.91 24.17 9.50
C VAL A 165 0.35 24.58 8.75
N LYS A 166 1.29 25.26 9.44
CA LYS A 166 2.54 25.72 8.85
C LYS A 166 3.47 24.54 8.52
N THR A 167 3.52 24.14 7.26
CA THR A 167 4.31 23.00 6.78
C THR A 167 5.49 23.44 5.92
N VAL A 168 5.42 24.60 5.26
CA VAL A 168 6.49 25.07 4.38
C VAL A 168 7.77 25.33 5.16
N SER A 169 7.65 25.90 6.37
CA SER A 169 8.79 26.12 7.27
C SER A 169 9.38 24.85 7.84
N MET A 170 8.66 23.72 7.78
CA MET A 170 9.11 22.41 8.28
C MET A 170 9.79 21.57 7.20
N ARG A 171 9.92 22.06 5.97
CA ARG A 171 10.40 21.28 4.81
C ARG A 171 11.63 20.44 5.09
N GLU A 172 12.71 21.06 5.57
CA GLU A 172 13.96 20.35 5.86
C GLU A 172 13.77 19.27 6.91
N ARG A 173 13.03 19.58 7.98
CA ARG A 173 12.72 18.62 9.04
C ARG A 173 11.88 17.45 8.54
N LEU A 174 10.91 17.70 7.66
CA LEU A 174 10.11 16.65 7.03
C LEU A 174 10.96 15.77 6.12
N LEU A 175 11.92 16.33 5.38
CA LEU A 175 12.87 15.55 4.58
C LEU A 175 13.78 14.68 5.46
N GLU A 176 14.25 15.19 6.59
CA GLU A 176 15.01 14.40 7.58
C GLU A 176 14.20 13.22 8.10
N LEU A 177 12.96 13.46 8.55
CA LEU A 177 12.03 12.40 8.99
C LEU A 177 11.77 11.38 7.87
N GLY A 178 11.63 11.85 6.62
CA GLY A 178 11.51 10.99 5.45
C GLY A 178 12.74 10.11 5.20
N ARG A 179 13.95 10.54 5.60
CA ARG A 179 15.17 9.74 5.50
C ARG A 179 15.38 8.81 6.70
N GLU A 180 14.87 9.19 7.86
CA GLU A 180 14.87 8.39 9.10
C GLU A 180 13.91 7.21 9.02
N LEU A 181 12.73 7.40 8.40
CA LEU A 181 11.72 6.36 8.24
C LEU A 181 12.28 5.18 7.42
N ASP A 182 12.06 3.95 7.90
CA ASP A 182 12.43 2.74 7.16
C ASP A 182 11.37 2.40 6.09
N TRP A 183 11.76 2.44 4.81
CA TRP A 183 10.82 2.32 3.69
C TRP A 183 10.90 0.94 3.03
N HIS A 184 9.74 0.30 2.89
CA HIS A 184 9.60 -1.00 2.25
C HIS A 184 8.64 -0.91 1.06
N PRO A 185 9.12 -0.86 -0.21
CA PRO A 185 10.52 -0.86 -0.62
C PRO A 185 11.16 0.54 -0.55
N GLY A 186 12.49 0.57 -0.40
CA GLY A 186 13.27 1.79 -0.17
C GLY A 186 13.07 2.92 -1.18
N PHE A 187 12.77 2.58 -2.44
CA PHE A 187 12.56 3.59 -3.50
C PHE A 187 11.29 4.44 -3.30
N MET A 188 10.34 4.01 -2.45
CA MET A 188 9.11 4.77 -2.19
C MET A 188 9.36 6.07 -1.43
N ARG A 189 10.49 6.20 -0.72
CA ARG A 189 10.94 7.45 -0.09
C ARG A 189 10.95 8.62 -1.08
N GLN A 190 11.38 8.38 -2.32
CA GLN A 190 11.48 9.43 -3.34
C GLN A 190 10.13 10.13 -3.60
N ARG A 191 9.01 9.40 -3.50
CA ARG A 191 7.66 9.98 -3.68
C ARG A 191 7.32 10.94 -2.55
N PHE A 192 7.75 10.64 -1.33
CA PHE A 192 7.56 11.51 -0.19
C PHE A 192 8.47 12.75 -0.28
N GLU A 193 9.77 12.58 -0.56
CA GLU A 193 10.70 13.71 -0.72
C GLU A 193 10.25 14.64 -1.84
N SER A 194 9.84 14.10 -3.00
CA SER A 194 9.31 14.90 -4.12
C SER A 194 8.06 15.69 -3.74
N TRP A 195 7.21 15.14 -2.87
CA TRP A 195 6.03 15.84 -2.36
C TRP A 195 6.41 16.99 -1.42
N VAL A 196 7.34 16.74 -0.49
CA VAL A 196 7.83 17.74 0.47
C VAL A 196 8.56 18.88 -0.25
N ASP A 197 9.41 18.57 -1.22
CA ASP A 197 10.09 19.56 -2.08
C ASP A 197 9.09 20.35 -2.93
N GLY A 198 7.97 19.73 -3.30
CA GLY A 198 6.90 20.35 -4.07
C GLY A 198 5.93 21.24 -3.27
N LEU A 199 6.10 21.39 -1.95
CA LEU A 199 5.20 22.22 -1.14
C LEU A 199 5.32 23.70 -1.53
N THR A 200 4.23 24.29 -2.02
CA THR A 200 4.14 25.71 -2.41
C THR A 200 3.35 26.58 -1.43
N GLY A 201 2.73 25.96 -0.43
CA GLY A 201 1.92 26.60 0.59
C GLY A 201 1.72 25.70 1.79
N ASP A 202 1.31 26.32 2.89
CA ASP A 202 0.96 25.63 4.12
C ASP A 202 -0.29 24.75 3.91
N TRP A 203 -0.46 23.76 4.78
CA TRP A 203 -1.55 22.80 4.65
C TRP A 203 -2.87 23.41 5.09
N ASP A 204 -3.76 23.65 4.13
CA ASP A 204 -5.14 24.08 4.35
C ASP A 204 -5.97 22.96 4.99
N ILE A 205 -6.34 23.14 6.26
CA ILE A 205 -7.08 22.17 7.07
C ILE A 205 -8.56 22.52 7.25
N SER A 206 -9.07 23.63 6.71
CA SER A 206 -10.50 23.97 6.83
C SER A 206 -11.29 23.57 5.60
N ARG A 207 -12.55 23.18 5.80
CA ARG A 207 -13.47 22.75 4.74
C ARG A 207 -14.84 23.35 5.01
N GLN A 208 -15.40 24.02 4.01
CA GLN A 208 -16.78 24.54 4.03
C GLN A 208 -17.76 23.39 3.74
N ARG A 209 -17.90 22.47 4.69
CA ARG A 209 -18.74 21.27 4.61
C ARG A 209 -19.52 21.11 5.91
N PHE A 210 -20.65 20.41 5.82
CA PHE A 210 -21.50 20.13 6.98
C PHE A 210 -21.06 18.92 7.82
N PHE A 211 -20.23 18.04 7.24
CA PHE A 211 -19.79 16.80 7.89
C PHE A 211 -18.28 16.84 8.11
N GLY A 212 -17.87 16.83 9.37
CA GLY A 212 -16.49 16.84 9.82
C GLY A 212 -16.38 17.25 11.29
N ILE A 213 -15.17 17.28 11.84
CA ILE A 213 -14.92 17.77 13.20
C ILE A 213 -14.85 19.31 13.14
N PRO A 214 -15.65 20.07 13.90
CA PRO A 214 -15.61 21.53 13.87
C PRO A 214 -14.32 22.07 14.51
N PHE A 215 -13.93 23.29 14.14
CA PHE A 215 -12.87 24.00 14.88
C PHE A 215 -13.42 24.50 16.22
N PRO A 216 -12.72 24.34 17.36
CA PRO A 216 -13.20 24.83 18.66
C PRO A 216 -13.01 26.35 18.79
N VAL A 217 -13.65 27.10 17.88
CA VAL A 217 -13.48 28.53 17.66
C VAL A 217 -14.82 29.22 17.47
N TRP A 218 -14.95 30.41 18.05
CA TRP A 218 -16.04 31.35 17.83
C TRP A 218 -15.49 32.72 17.41
N TYR A 219 -16.37 33.58 16.93
CA TYR A 219 -16.07 34.97 16.62
C TYR A 219 -17.06 35.89 17.33
N ARG A 220 -16.60 37.05 17.77
CA ARG A 220 -17.49 38.14 18.22
C ARG A 220 -18.24 38.69 17.03
N LEU A 221 -19.48 39.11 17.23
CA LEU A 221 -20.26 39.81 16.22
C LEU A 221 -20.23 41.31 16.49
N ASP A 222 -19.90 42.10 15.46
CA ASP A 222 -19.98 43.55 15.53
C ASP A 222 -21.43 44.05 15.65
N VAL A 223 -21.61 45.37 15.70
CA VAL A 223 -22.95 45.99 15.83
C VAL A 223 -23.84 45.79 14.61
N GLU A 224 -23.28 45.36 13.48
CA GLU A 224 -24.01 44.94 12.28
C GLU A 224 -24.20 43.41 12.19
N GLY A 225 -23.76 42.65 13.19
CA GLY A 225 -23.87 41.20 13.22
C GLY A 225 -22.82 40.48 12.37
N ARG A 226 -21.70 41.12 12.04
CA ARG A 226 -20.62 40.52 11.23
C ARG A 226 -19.51 39.96 12.12
N PRO A 227 -18.93 38.80 11.79
CA PRO A 227 -17.83 38.22 12.55
C PRO A 227 -16.56 39.10 12.57
N GLU A 228 -16.02 39.34 13.76
CA GLU A 228 -14.69 39.95 13.98
C GLU A 228 -13.58 38.90 13.77
N GLU A 229 -13.37 38.50 12.51
CA GLU A 229 -12.45 37.42 12.14
C GLU A 229 -10.98 37.65 12.52
N SER A 230 -10.56 38.87 12.84
CA SER A 230 -9.18 39.19 13.29
C SER A 230 -8.90 38.82 14.75
N SER A 231 -9.93 38.54 15.54
CA SER A 231 -9.82 38.23 16.96
C SER A 231 -10.72 37.05 17.34
N PRO A 232 -10.42 35.82 16.86
CA PRO A 232 -11.16 34.62 17.22
C PRO A 232 -11.13 34.35 18.73
N LEU A 233 -12.22 33.76 19.23
CA LEU A 233 -12.37 33.23 20.57
C LEU A 233 -12.09 31.73 20.53
N PHE A 234 -11.03 31.29 21.19
CA PHE A 234 -10.67 29.87 21.26
C PHE A 234 -11.26 29.23 22.52
N ALA A 235 -11.68 27.96 22.41
CA ALA A 235 -11.93 27.15 23.60
C ALA A 235 -10.65 26.99 24.42
N ALA A 236 -10.77 26.95 25.76
CA ALA A 236 -9.64 26.54 26.58
C ALA A 236 -9.44 25.03 26.48
N GLU A 237 -8.20 24.57 26.62
CA GLU A 237 -7.85 23.15 26.48
C GLU A 237 -8.64 22.24 27.43
N HIS A 238 -8.88 22.68 28.67
CA HIS A 238 -9.66 21.93 29.66
C HIS A 238 -11.17 21.89 29.39
N ASP A 239 -11.67 22.75 28.49
CA ASP A 239 -13.08 22.76 28.08
C ASP A 239 -13.34 21.81 26.90
N LEU A 240 -12.28 21.31 26.25
CA LEU A 240 -12.40 20.40 25.11
C LEU A 240 -12.89 18.99 25.56
N PRO A 241 -13.65 18.29 24.71
CA PRO A 241 -14.11 18.70 23.38
C PRO A 241 -15.35 19.60 23.42
N VAL A 242 -15.43 20.53 22.46
CA VAL A 242 -16.58 21.43 22.25
C VAL A 242 -17.04 21.41 20.80
N ASP A 243 -18.32 21.65 20.58
CA ASP A 243 -18.90 21.92 19.28
C ASP A 243 -19.39 23.38 19.23
N PRO A 244 -18.70 24.28 18.51
CA PRO A 244 -19.04 25.70 18.48
C PRO A 244 -20.42 26.00 17.87
N SER A 245 -21.03 25.04 17.17
CA SER A 245 -22.39 25.20 16.62
C SER A 245 -23.46 25.13 17.72
N VAL A 246 -23.15 24.52 18.86
CA VAL A 246 -24.08 24.36 20.00
C VAL A 246 -23.54 25.00 21.27
N ASP A 247 -22.25 24.83 21.57
CA ASP A 247 -21.61 25.29 22.81
C ASP A 247 -21.29 26.79 22.79
N VAL A 248 -21.27 27.39 23.98
CA VAL A 248 -21.15 28.83 24.18
C VAL A 248 -19.73 29.18 24.62
N PRO A 249 -19.05 30.16 23.99
CA PRO A 249 -17.71 30.57 24.40
C PRO A 249 -17.73 31.26 25.76
N ALA A 250 -16.61 31.19 26.49
CA ALA A 250 -16.46 31.85 27.78
C ALA A 250 -16.79 33.35 27.70
N GLY A 251 -17.58 33.83 28.67
CA GLY A 251 -17.99 35.24 28.75
C GLY A 251 -19.25 35.60 27.94
N TYR A 252 -19.91 34.63 27.31
CA TYR A 252 -21.17 34.80 26.58
C TYR A 252 -22.28 33.93 27.16
N THR A 253 -23.53 34.26 26.80
CA THR A 253 -24.73 33.46 27.08
C THR A 253 -25.38 32.99 25.78
N ALA A 254 -26.15 31.90 25.82
CA ALA A 254 -26.73 31.27 24.62
C ALA A 254 -27.65 32.20 23.82
N ASP A 255 -28.31 33.17 24.46
CA ASP A 255 -29.16 34.18 23.82
C ASP A 255 -28.37 35.22 23.01
N GLN A 256 -27.04 35.28 23.17
CA GLN A 256 -26.14 36.13 22.40
C GLN A 256 -25.60 35.46 21.12
N ARG A 257 -26.04 34.24 20.80
CA ARG A 257 -25.63 33.55 19.57
C ARG A 257 -26.29 34.21 18.35
N ASP A 258 -25.50 34.44 17.31
CA ASP A 258 -25.94 34.93 15.99
C ASP A 258 -26.73 36.25 16.04
N VAL A 259 -26.49 37.08 17.07
CA VAL A 259 -27.07 38.43 17.22
C VAL A 259 -25.98 39.51 17.27
N PRO A 260 -26.23 40.73 16.77
CA PRO A 260 -25.27 41.84 16.82
C PRO A 260 -24.74 42.10 18.24
N GLY A 261 -23.43 42.30 18.37
CA GLY A 261 -22.74 42.42 19.66
C GLY A 261 -22.53 41.11 20.43
N GLY A 262 -23.01 39.99 19.89
CA GLY A 262 -22.91 38.65 20.47
C GLY A 262 -21.74 37.84 19.91
N PHE A 263 -21.99 36.57 19.61
CA PHE A 263 -20.98 35.64 19.05
C PHE A 263 -21.57 34.71 17.98
N THR A 264 -20.71 34.11 17.16
CA THR A 264 -21.06 33.00 16.24
C THR A 264 -19.96 31.95 16.24
N GLY A 265 -20.29 30.68 16.01
CA GLY A 265 -19.30 29.60 15.88
C GLY A 265 -18.59 29.63 14.53
N ASP A 266 -17.35 29.17 14.46
CA ASP A 266 -16.70 28.96 13.16
C ASP A 266 -17.49 27.91 12.36
N PRO A 267 -17.97 28.24 11.14
CA PRO A 267 -18.81 27.34 10.35
C PRO A 267 -18.01 26.23 9.64
N ASP A 268 -16.68 26.29 9.67
CA ASP A 268 -15.82 25.33 8.98
C ASP A 268 -15.61 24.05 9.79
N VAL A 269 -15.38 22.95 9.06
CA VAL A 269 -14.94 21.68 9.64
C VAL A 269 -13.53 21.34 9.18
N MET A 270 -12.83 20.53 9.97
CA MET A 270 -11.49 20.07 9.66
C MET A 270 -11.46 19.13 8.45
N ASP A 271 -10.38 19.23 7.68
CA ASP A 271 -10.00 18.29 6.63
C ASP A 271 -9.95 16.86 7.17
N THR A 272 -10.43 15.89 6.39
CA THR A 272 -10.39 14.47 6.78
C THR A 272 -8.96 13.98 6.97
N TRP A 273 -7.98 14.55 6.25
CA TRP A 273 -6.56 14.23 6.46
C TRP A 273 -5.98 14.85 7.74
N ALA A 274 -6.59 15.93 8.24
CA ALA A 274 -6.22 16.55 9.51
C ALA A 274 -6.69 15.69 10.67
N THR A 275 -7.93 15.20 10.61
CA THR A 275 -8.47 14.32 11.64
C THR A 275 -7.80 12.93 11.63
N SER A 276 -7.63 12.32 10.46
CA SER A 276 -6.95 11.02 10.33
C SER A 276 -5.43 11.07 10.56
N SER A 277 -4.81 12.26 10.58
CA SER A 277 -3.38 12.38 10.92
C SER A 277 -3.05 11.92 12.34
N LEU A 278 -4.03 11.96 13.23
CA LEU A 278 -3.92 11.54 14.63
C LEU A 278 -4.17 10.04 14.84
N THR A 279 -4.33 9.24 13.77
CA THR A 279 -4.64 7.81 13.94
C THR A 279 -3.65 7.08 14.87
N PRO A 280 -2.32 7.28 14.79
CA PRO A 280 -1.39 6.64 15.73
C PRO A 280 -1.65 7.02 17.19
N GLN A 281 -1.90 8.31 17.45
CA GLN A 281 -2.19 8.85 18.78
C GLN A 281 -3.52 8.32 19.32
N ILE A 282 -4.58 8.37 18.52
CA ILE A 282 -5.92 7.90 18.91
C ILE A 282 -5.89 6.39 19.17
N ALA A 283 -5.27 5.61 18.29
CA ALA A 283 -5.19 4.16 18.47
C ALA A 283 -4.30 3.75 19.65
N GLY A 284 -3.30 4.57 19.99
CA GLY A 284 -2.48 4.39 21.18
C GLY A 284 -3.06 4.96 22.46
N GLY A 285 -4.20 5.64 22.42
CA GLY A 285 -4.84 6.24 23.61
C GLY A 285 -4.07 7.42 24.19
N TRP A 286 -3.47 8.30 23.36
CA TRP A 286 -2.58 9.38 23.83
C TRP A 286 -3.11 10.20 25.03
N GLU A 287 -4.37 10.65 24.98
CA GLU A 287 -4.99 11.43 26.07
C GLU A 287 -5.78 10.56 27.06
N ASP A 288 -6.11 9.32 26.70
CA ASP A 288 -7.04 8.46 27.44
C ASP A 288 -6.34 7.35 28.25
N ASP A 289 -5.19 6.86 27.78
CA ASP A 289 -4.42 5.74 28.34
C ASP A 289 -2.89 5.94 28.14
N PRO A 290 -2.22 6.65 29.07
CA PRO A 290 -0.79 6.90 28.98
C PRO A 290 0.09 5.63 29.03
N ASP A 291 -0.36 4.55 29.70
CA ASP A 291 0.40 3.30 29.74
C ASP A 291 0.37 2.62 28.37
N LEU A 292 -0.81 2.48 27.76
CA LEU A 292 -0.93 1.97 26.40
C LEU A 292 -0.09 2.80 25.42
N PHE A 293 -0.24 4.13 25.46
CA PHE A 293 0.46 5.02 24.54
C PHE A 293 1.97 4.83 24.61
N SER A 294 2.53 4.74 25.83
CA SER A 294 3.96 4.53 26.05
C SER A 294 4.50 3.20 25.52
N ARG A 295 3.64 2.18 25.40
CA ARG A 295 4.02 0.85 24.90
C ARG A 295 3.96 0.75 23.38
N VAL A 296 3.07 1.50 22.74
CA VAL A 296 2.78 1.34 21.30
C VAL A 296 3.25 2.51 20.44
N PHE A 297 3.58 3.66 21.01
CA PHE A 297 4.04 4.83 20.26
C PHE A 297 5.55 5.10 20.49
N PRO A 298 6.35 5.32 19.43
CA PRO A 298 6.01 5.16 18.02
C PRO A 298 5.70 3.71 17.63
N MET A 299 4.77 3.52 16.68
CA MET A 299 4.36 2.18 16.22
C MET A 299 5.47 1.49 15.39
N ASP A 300 5.43 0.17 15.26
CA ASP A 300 6.44 -0.54 14.46
C ASP A 300 6.24 -0.36 12.95
N LEU A 301 5.00 -0.47 12.46
CA LEU A 301 4.72 -0.57 11.02
C LEU A 301 3.49 0.22 10.59
N ARG A 302 3.62 0.92 9.46
CA ARG A 302 2.51 1.49 8.70
C ARG A 302 2.32 0.81 7.33
N PRO A 303 1.36 -0.12 7.20
CA PRO A 303 1.00 -0.68 5.91
C PRO A 303 0.01 0.25 5.18
N GLN A 304 0.29 0.59 3.92
CA GLN A 304 -0.63 1.34 3.07
C GLN A 304 -0.21 1.27 1.59
N ALA A 305 -1.07 1.73 0.68
CA ALA A 305 -0.71 1.88 -0.72
C ALA A 305 -0.04 3.24 -1.02
N HIS A 306 0.68 3.29 -2.14
CA HIS A 306 1.53 4.43 -2.49
C HIS A 306 0.77 5.75 -2.77
N GLU A 307 -0.53 5.72 -3.06
CA GLU A 307 -1.30 6.91 -3.43
C GLU A 307 -1.58 7.85 -2.25
N ILE A 308 -1.56 7.33 -1.01
CA ILE A 308 -1.78 8.09 0.22
C ILE A 308 -0.46 8.41 0.96
N ILE A 309 0.68 8.33 0.27
CA ILE A 309 1.97 8.85 0.76
C ILE A 309 1.87 10.37 0.99
N ARG A 310 1.36 11.10 0.00
CA ARG A 310 1.23 12.57 0.01
C ARG A 310 0.05 13.10 0.83
N THR A 311 -0.78 12.21 1.37
CA THR A 311 -1.92 12.56 2.22
C THR A 311 -1.72 11.97 3.60
N TRP A 312 -2.22 10.76 3.87
CA TRP A 312 -2.30 10.21 5.21
C TRP A 312 -0.94 10.01 5.88
N LEU A 313 0.05 9.47 5.15
CA LEU A 313 1.41 9.28 5.67
C LEU A 313 2.05 10.64 5.96
N PHE A 314 2.04 11.55 4.99
CA PHE A 314 2.55 12.91 5.16
C PHE A 314 1.89 13.65 6.32
N SER A 315 0.56 13.65 6.39
CA SER A 315 -0.16 14.38 7.44
C SER A 315 0.10 13.79 8.83
N SER A 316 0.21 12.46 8.96
CA SER A 316 0.55 11.81 10.22
C SER A 316 1.98 12.12 10.67
N ILE A 317 2.95 12.18 9.74
CA ILE A 317 4.34 12.60 10.05
C ILE A 317 4.34 14.06 10.52
N VAL A 318 3.65 14.96 9.80
CA VAL A 318 3.52 16.37 10.21
C VAL A 318 2.93 16.47 11.60
N ARG A 319 1.85 15.73 11.89
CA ARG A 319 1.20 15.79 13.19
C ARG A 319 2.07 15.23 14.30
N SER A 320 2.69 14.09 14.08
CA SER A 320 3.61 13.46 15.04
C SER A 320 4.82 14.36 15.35
N GLU A 321 5.38 15.02 14.35
CA GLU A 321 6.48 15.96 14.56
C GLU A 321 6.04 17.16 15.40
N LEU A 322 4.85 17.70 15.17
CA LEU A 322 4.34 18.85 15.91
C LEU A 322 4.05 18.53 17.39
N GLU A 323 3.49 17.35 17.67
CA GLU A 323 3.05 16.97 19.02
C GLU A 323 4.15 16.24 19.82
N HIS A 324 5.06 15.52 19.14
CA HIS A 324 6.03 14.62 19.79
C HIS A 324 7.48 14.76 19.28
N GLY A 325 7.72 15.51 18.19
CA GLY A 325 9.08 15.69 17.64
C GLY A 325 9.72 14.42 17.07
N CYS A 326 8.93 13.41 16.73
CA CYS A 326 9.41 12.12 16.22
C CYS A 326 8.50 11.54 15.12
N LEU A 327 8.97 10.49 14.46
CA LEU A 327 8.14 9.69 13.57
C LEU A 327 7.01 8.98 14.34
N PRO A 328 5.81 8.82 13.73
CA PRO A 328 4.70 8.09 14.33
C PRO A 328 4.88 6.56 14.25
N TRP A 329 5.78 6.10 13.38
CA TRP A 329 6.12 4.68 13.22
C TRP A 329 7.57 4.51 12.73
N ARG A 330 8.15 3.34 12.97
CA ARG A 330 9.52 2.98 12.58
C ARG A 330 9.64 2.62 11.10
N ALA A 331 8.69 1.86 10.56
CA ALA A 331 8.71 1.39 9.18
C ALA A 331 7.40 1.69 8.42
N ALA A 332 7.50 1.87 7.11
CA ALA A 332 6.37 2.02 6.19
C ALA A 332 6.41 0.97 5.07
N ALA A 333 5.47 0.03 5.11
CA ALA A 333 5.27 -0.97 4.05
C ALA A 333 4.28 -0.43 3.01
N ILE A 334 4.80 -0.15 1.81
CA ILE A 334 4.07 0.52 0.74
C ILE A 334 3.67 -0.49 -0.33
N SER A 335 2.37 -0.75 -0.47
CA SER A 335 1.83 -1.61 -1.53
C SER A 335 1.53 -0.85 -2.83
N GLY A 336 1.40 -1.61 -3.93
CA GLY A 336 0.74 -1.12 -5.15
C GLY A 336 -0.78 -1.15 -5.04
N TRP A 337 -1.44 -0.88 -6.17
CA TRP A 337 -2.87 -1.10 -6.35
C TRP A 337 -3.17 -2.55 -6.74
N ILE A 338 -4.41 -2.96 -6.45
CA ILE A 338 -5.01 -4.09 -7.12
C ILE A 338 -5.66 -3.57 -8.41
N LEU A 339 -5.21 -4.11 -9.54
CA LEU A 339 -5.71 -3.77 -10.88
C LEU A 339 -6.70 -4.82 -11.37
N ASP A 340 -7.58 -4.44 -12.28
CA ASP A 340 -8.40 -5.40 -13.01
C ASP A 340 -7.53 -6.25 -13.97
N PRO A 341 -8.07 -7.32 -14.58
CA PRO A 341 -7.33 -8.16 -15.53
C PRO A 341 -6.75 -7.42 -16.74
N ASP A 342 -7.31 -6.26 -17.10
CA ASP A 342 -6.80 -5.37 -18.17
C ASP A 342 -5.71 -4.40 -17.67
N ARG A 343 -5.25 -4.53 -16.40
CA ARG A 343 -4.30 -3.64 -15.74
C ARG A 343 -4.80 -2.21 -15.56
N LYS A 344 -6.11 -2.01 -15.44
CA LYS A 344 -6.70 -0.71 -15.11
C LYS A 344 -7.01 -0.64 -13.62
N LYS A 345 -6.85 0.56 -13.05
CA LYS A 345 -7.26 0.83 -11.67
C LYS A 345 -8.73 0.46 -11.45
N MET A 346 -9.00 -0.39 -10.46
CA MET A 346 -10.36 -0.67 -10.00
C MET A 346 -10.93 0.54 -9.25
N SER A 347 -12.15 0.96 -9.60
CA SER A 347 -12.81 2.06 -8.89
C SER A 347 -14.33 1.98 -9.06
N LYS A 348 -15.08 2.37 -8.01
CA LYS A 348 -16.55 2.33 -8.03
C LYS A 348 -17.13 3.10 -9.22
N SER A 349 -16.51 4.23 -9.59
CA SER A 349 -16.92 5.05 -10.74
C SER A 349 -16.74 4.37 -12.10
N LYS A 350 -15.85 3.38 -12.22
CA LYS A 350 -15.63 2.60 -13.45
C LYS A 350 -16.43 1.31 -13.52
N GLY A 351 -17.13 0.93 -12.45
CA GLY A 351 -17.93 -0.30 -12.40
C GLY A 351 -17.16 -1.62 -12.46
N ASN A 352 -15.82 -1.58 -12.41
CA ASN A 352 -14.94 -2.76 -12.47
C ASN A 352 -14.49 -3.25 -11.09
N VAL A 353 -15.26 -2.96 -10.04
CA VAL A 353 -14.91 -3.36 -8.66
C VAL A 353 -15.38 -4.78 -8.41
N VAL A 354 -14.44 -5.65 -8.05
CA VAL A 354 -14.75 -6.97 -7.48
C VAL A 354 -14.93 -6.84 -5.97
N VAL A 355 -16.03 -7.38 -5.44
CA VAL A 355 -16.33 -7.35 -4.00
C VAL A 355 -15.70 -8.57 -3.33
N PRO A 356 -14.87 -8.40 -2.28
CA PRO A 356 -14.15 -9.52 -1.65
C PRO A 356 -15.04 -10.66 -1.15
N ASN A 357 -16.23 -10.38 -0.62
CA ASN A 357 -17.09 -11.40 -0.01
C ASN A 357 -17.44 -12.55 -0.98
N ALA A 358 -17.75 -12.24 -2.23
CA ALA A 358 -18.07 -13.27 -3.22
C ALA A 358 -16.89 -14.22 -3.48
N LEU A 359 -15.65 -13.70 -3.40
CA LEU A 359 -14.44 -14.50 -3.57
C LEU A 359 -14.18 -15.40 -2.37
N LEU A 360 -14.44 -14.90 -1.17
CA LEU A 360 -14.34 -15.67 0.07
C LEU A 360 -15.30 -16.87 0.04
N ASP A 361 -16.54 -16.66 -0.43
CA ASP A 361 -17.53 -17.74 -0.53
C ASP A 361 -17.13 -18.81 -1.56
N VAL A 362 -16.57 -18.41 -2.71
CA VAL A 362 -16.22 -19.32 -3.81
C VAL A 362 -14.90 -20.07 -3.57
N HIS A 363 -13.89 -19.37 -3.07
CA HIS A 363 -12.53 -19.88 -2.96
C HIS A 363 -12.13 -20.26 -1.53
N GLY A 364 -12.78 -19.69 -0.52
CA GLY A 364 -12.38 -19.79 0.88
C GLY A 364 -11.37 -18.71 1.28
N THR A 365 -11.32 -18.39 2.58
CA THR A 365 -10.50 -17.30 3.11
C THR A 365 -8.99 -17.50 2.90
N ASP A 366 -8.47 -18.70 3.12
CA ASP A 366 -7.05 -19.02 2.90
C ASP A 366 -6.63 -18.84 1.44
N ALA A 367 -7.52 -19.16 0.50
CA ALA A 367 -7.24 -19.00 -0.92
C ALA A 367 -7.14 -17.53 -1.35
N VAL A 368 -8.03 -16.68 -0.83
CA VAL A 368 -7.99 -15.24 -1.08
C VAL A 368 -6.80 -14.59 -0.39
N ARG A 369 -6.48 -15.02 0.85
CA ARG A 369 -5.32 -14.53 1.60
C ARG A 369 -4.01 -14.94 0.92
N TYR A 370 -3.88 -16.18 0.47
CA TYR A 370 -2.74 -16.65 -0.32
C TYR A 370 -2.48 -15.74 -1.53
N TRP A 371 -3.52 -15.41 -2.30
CA TRP A 371 -3.38 -14.49 -3.43
C TRP A 371 -2.98 -13.07 -2.99
N ALA A 372 -3.57 -12.56 -1.91
CA ALA A 372 -3.19 -11.23 -1.40
C ALA A 372 -1.71 -11.20 -0.92
N CYS A 373 -1.24 -12.27 -0.28
CA CYS A 373 0.12 -12.40 0.22
C CYS A 373 1.16 -12.70 -0.87
N SER A 374 0.74 -13.08 -2.09
CA SER A 374 1.67 -13.21 -3.22
C SER A 374 2.01 -11.87 -3.88
N ALA A 375 1.31 -10.79 -3.49
CA ALA A 375 1.62 -9.44 -3.92
C ALA A 375 2.97 -8.98 -3.35
N ARG A 376 3.75 -8.25 -4.16
CA ARG A 376 5.02 -7.66 -3.73
C ARG A 376 4.83 -6.18 -3.39
N LEU A 377 5.58 -5.69 -2.41
CA LEU A 377 5.54 -4.28 -2.04
C LEU A 377 6.05 -3.40 -3.19
N GLY A 378 5.44 -2.22 -3.32
CA GLY A 378 5.76 -1.20 -4.30
C GLY A 378 5.35 -1.47 -5.74
N VAL A 379 4.72 -2.63 -6.02
CA VAL A 379 4.24 -2.99 -7.36
C VAL A 379 2.75 -3.28 -7.37
N ASP A 380 2.10 -2.86 -8.44
CA ASP A 380 0.68 -3.15 -8.66
C ASP A 380 0.48 -4.64 -8.93
N THR A 381 -0.56 -5.21 -8.36
CA THR A 381 -0.93 -6.63 -8.50
C THR A 381 -2.20 -6.77 -9.30
N VAL A 382 -2.21 -7.67 -10.27
CA VAL A 382 -3.40 -7.94 -11.09
C VAL A 382 -4.30 -8.91 -10.36
N PHE A 383 -5.60 -8.64 -10.40
CA PHE A 383 -6.62 -9.57 -9.96
C PHE A 383 -6.59 -10.87 -10.77
N ASP A 384 -6.31 -12.00 -10.10
CA ASP A 384 -6.19 -13.31 -10.75
C ASP A 384 -6.82 -14.43 -9.90
N GLU A 385 -8.01 -14.89 -10.31
CA GLU A 385 -8.71 -16.02 -9.68
C GLU A 385 -7.95 -17.35 -9.83
N GLN A 386 -7.06 -17.50 -10.80
CA GLN A 386 -6.26 -18.72 -10.93
C GLN A 386 -5.30 -18.87 -9.76
N GLN A 387 -4.75 -17.76 -9.24
CA GLN A 387 -3.92 -17.78 -8.03
C GLN A 387 -4.72 -18.21 -6.80
N MET A 388 -5.97 -17.78 -6.67
CA MET A 388 -6.84 -18.23 -5.58
C MET A 388 -7.12 -19.74 -5.68
N LYS A 389 -7.30 -20.28 -6.89
CA LYS A 389 -7.42 -21.73 -7.09
C LYS A 389 -6.15 -22.48 -6.70
N ILE A 390 -4.96 -21.90 -6.94
CA ILE A 390 -3.68 -22.45 -6.47
C ILE A 390 -3.65 -22.46 -4.94
N GLY A 391 -3.90 -21.32 -4.29
CA GLY A 391 -3.94 -21.22 -2.82
C GLY A 391 -4.91 -22.19 -2.17
N ARG A 392 -6.10 -22.39 -2.77
CA ARG A 392 -7.05 -23.41 -2.32
C ARG A 392 -6.49 -24.83 -2.39
N ARG A 393 -5.79 -25.18 -3.47
CA ARG A 393 -5.14 -26.49 -3.62
C ARG A 393 -4.04 -26.67 -2.58
N LEU A 394 -3.25 -25.64 -2.32
CA LEU A 394 -2.21 -25.65 -1.29
C LEU A 394 -2.82 -25.91 0.10
N ALA A 395 -3.86 -25.17 0.48
CA ALA A 395 -4.56 -25.37 1.75
C ALA A 395 -5.12 -26.81 1.90
N ILE A 396 -5.73 -27.36 0.85
CA ILE A 396 -6.20 -28.75 0.84
C ILE A 396 -5.03 -29.73 0.98
N LYS A 397 -3.91 -29.47 0.30
CA LYS A 397 -2.73 -30.34 0.35
C LYS A 397 -2.08 -30.32 1.74
N VAL A 398 -2.03 -29.18 2.43
CA VAL A 398 -1.59 -29.09 3.85
C VAL A 398 -2.43 -30.00 4.74
N LEU A 399 -3.76 -29.93 4.62
CA LEU A 399 -4.68 -30.80 5.35
C LEU A 399 -4.46 -32.28 5.02
N GLN A 400 -4.25 -32.63 3.75
CA GLN A 400 -4.02 -34.00 3.32
C GLN A 400 -2.67 -34.56 3.80
N ALA A 401 -1.59 -33.78 3.69
CA ALA A 401 -0.26 -34.16 4.15
C ALA A 401 -0.25 -34.37 5.67
N THR A 402 -0.92 -33.50 6.42
CA THR A 402 -1.04 -33.60 7.87
C THR A 402 -1.84 -34.86 8.28
N LYS A 403 -3.00 -35.11 7.64
CA LYS A 403 -3.76 -36.37 7.86
C LYS A 403 -2.91 -37.60 7.55
N PHE A 404 -2.15 -37.55 6.45
CA PHE A 404 -1.30 -38.66 6.04
C PHE A 404 -0.26 -38.97 7.13
N ALA A 405 0.43 -37.98 7.69
CA ALA A 405 1.43 -38.24 8.73
C ALA A 405 0.83 -38.63 10.07
N ILE A 406 -0.21 -37.93 10.56
CA ILE A 406 -0.83 -38.23 11.86
C ILE A 406 -1.37 -39.66 11.90
N SER A 407 -2.08 -40.09 10.86
CA SER A 407 -2.62 -41.46 10.82
C SER A 407 -1.53 -42.54 10.89
N ARG A 408 -0.25 -42.21 10.61
CA ARG A 408 0.89 -43.12 10.80
C ARG A 408 1.45 -43.07 12.22
N LEU A 409 1.34 -41.93 12.91
CA LEU A 409 1.72 -41.81 14.33
C LEU A 409 0.76 -42.62 15.21
N GLU A 410 -0.53 -42.60 14.90
CA GLU A 410 -1.56 -43.39 15.59
C GLU A 410 -1.38 -44.91 15.39
N GLU A 411 -1.10 -45.35 14.16
CA GLU A 411 -0.80 -46.76 13.84
C GLU A 411 0.45 -47.27 14.60
N ALA A 412 1.44 -46.40 14.85
CA ALA A 412 2.65 -46.72 15.60
C ALA A 412 2.42 -46.80 17.12
N ALA A 413 1.48 -46.01 17.66
CA ALA A 413 1.17 -45.95 19.09
C ALA A 413 0.20 -47.06 19.55
N ALA A 414 -0.51 -47.72 18.62
CA ALA A 414 -1.45 -48.78 18.93
C ALA A 414 -0.74 -50.06 19.42
N PRO A 415 -1.10 -50.62 20.60
CA PRO A 415 -0.50 -51.85 21.09
C PRO A 415 -0.86 -53.04 20.18
N GLY A 416 0.13 -53.57 19.47
CA GLY A 416 0.00 -54.78 18.64
C GLY A 416 -0.01 -54.59 17.12
N GLY A 417 0.22 -53.39 16.58
CA GLY A 417 0.49 -53.19 15.15
C GLY A 417 -0.64 -53.63 14.20
N ALA A 418 -1.90 -53.54 14.63
CA ALA A 418 -3.04 -53.86 13.78
C ALA A 418 -3.34 -52.73 12.80
N VAL A 419 -3.22 -53.02 11.50
CA VAL A 419 -3.56 -52.12 10.39
C VAL A 419 -5.08 -51.98 10.31
N ALA A 420 -5.62 -50.85 10.77
CA ALA A 420 -7.01 -50.50 10.48
C ALA A 420 -7.09 -49.94 9.05
N ASN A 421 -7.46 -50.79 8.09
CA ASN A 421 -7.88 -50.34 6.77
C ASN A 421 -9.22 -49.57 6.89
N THR A 422 -9.18 -48.29 7.25
CA THR A 422 -10.31 -47.39 7.10
C THR A 422 -10.13 -46.57 5.83
N THR A 423 -10.51 -47.18 4.71
CA THR A 423 -10.98 -46.41 3.55
C THR A 423 -12.33 -45.79 3.90
N ASP A 424 -12.41 -44.48 3.71
CA ASP A 424 -13.65 -43.73 3.53
C ASP A 424 -14.58 -43.62 4.76
N SER A 425 -14.28 -42.66 5.64
CA SER A 425 -15.35 -41.97 6.35
C SER A 425 -14.99 -40.49 6.42
N GLY A 426 -15.90 -39.63 5.95
CA GLY A 426 -15.78 -38.16 6.04
C GLY A 426 -15.84 -37.61 7.47
N ALA A 427 -15.46 -38.42 8.47
CA ALA A 427 -15.36 -37.99 9.85
C ALA A 427 -14.08 -37.14 10.03
N LYS A 428 -14.18 -36.03 10.75
CA LYS A 428 -12.99 -35.32 11.24
C LYS A 428 -12.17 -36.30 12.08
N PRO A 429 -10.84 -36.45 11.85
CA PRO A 429 -10.02 -37.20 12.78
C PRO A 429 -10.19 -36.56 14.18
N GLY A 430 -10.60 -37.36 15.16
CA GLY A 430 -10.68 -36.89 16.54
C GLY A 430 -9.29 -36.57 17.06
N ARG A 431 -9.19 -35.67 18.05
CA ARG A 431 -7.91 -35.33 18.69
C ARG A 431 -7.19 -36.61 19.11
N SER A 432 -5.95 -36.77 18.66
CA SER A 432 -5.14 -37.92 19.05
C SER A 432 -4.45 -37.66 20.38
N ASP A 433 -4.93 -38.28 21.46
CA ASP A 433 -4.27 -38.18 22.78
C ASP A 433 -3.01 -39.09 22.87
N THR A 434 -2.68 -39.82 21.80
CA THR A 434 -1.54 -40.78 21.76
C THR A 434 -0.33 -40.30 20.97
N VAL A 435 -0.39 -39.11 20.37
CA VAL A 435 0.75 -38.50 19.66
C VAL A 435 1.52 -37.62 20.65
N PRO A 436 2.81 -37.88 20.91
CA PRO A 436 3.63 -37.01 21.76
C PRO A 436 3.70 -35.60 21.18
N THR A 437 3.55 -34.58 22.01
CA THR A 437 3.58 -33.17 21.61
C THR A 437 4.71 -32.43 22.33
N GLY A 438 5.63 -31.82 21.57
CA GLY A 438 6.67 -30.91 22.09
C GLY A 438 8.08 -31.17 21.57
N ALA A 439 8.84 -30.09 21.38
CA ALA A 439 10.21 -30.11 20.88
C ALA A 439 11.19 -30.90 21.76
N ASP A 440 10.98 -30.88 23.09
CA ASP A 440 11.85 -31.54 24.08
C ASP A 440 11.79 -33.07 24.05
N GLN A 441 10.93 -33.69 23.22
CA GLN A 441 10.68 -35.14 23.23
C GLN A 441 11.13 -35.87 21.95
N TRP A 442 11.67 -35.17 20.96
CA TRP A 442 12.04 -35.78 19.68
C TRP A 442 13.44 -36.43 19.66
N GLY A 443 14.15 -36.48 20.80
CA GLY A 443 15.56 -36.89 20.90
C GLY A 443 15.88 -38.32 20.45
N ASP A 444 17.04 -38.44 19.78
CA ASP A 444 17.75 -39.65 19.26
C ASP A 444 17.02 -40.49 18.19
N ARG A 445 15.94 -39.97 17.59
CA ARG A 445 15.09 -40.76 16.68
C ARG A 445 15.35 -40.53 15.20
N THR A 446 15.94 -39.41 14.78
CA THR A 446 16.19 -39.05 13.37
C THR A 446 17.61 -39.38 12.95
N CYS A 447 17.92 -40.67 12.81
CA CYS A 447 19.27 -41.16 12.50
C CYS A 447 19.44 -41.62 11.04
N HIS A 448 18.36 -41.71 10.26
CA HIS A 448 18.46 -42.14 8.87
C HIS A 448 18.95 -40.98 7.97
N PRO A 449 19.96 -41.17 7.10
CA PRO A 449 20.55 -40.08 6.31
C PRO A 449 19.56 -39.29 5.46
N VAL A 450 18.59 -39.96 4.84
CA VAL A 450 17.54 -39.31 4.02
C VAL A 450 16.64 -38.39 4.86
N ASP A 451 16.31 -38.80 6.08
CA ASP A 451 15.46 -38.03 6.99
C ASP A 451 16.22 -36.82 7.54
N ALA A 452 17.49 -37.02 7.93
CA ALA A 452 18.39 -35.96 8.37
C ALA A 452 18.64 -34.92 7.26
N ALA A 453 18.82 -35.36 6.01
CA ALA A 453 18.96 -34.47 4.86
C ALA A 453 17.71 -33.61 4.63
N MET A 454 16.51 -34.19 4.76
CA MET A 454 15.24 -33.46 4.65
C MET A 454 15.10 -32.39 5.75
N LEU A 455 15.39 -32.73 7.00
CA LEU A 455 15.31 -31.77 8.12
C LEU A 455 16.34 -30.65 7.99
N ALA A 456 17.57 -30.95 7.54
CA ALA A 456 18.59 -29.95 7.26
C ALA A 456 18.18 -28.99 6.13
N ARG A 457 17.50 -29.51 5.09
CA ARG A 457 16.92 -28.68 4.03
C ARG A 457 15.80 -27.78 4.55
N LEU A 458 14.88 -28.31 5.36
CA LEU A 458 13.81 -27.52 5.99
C LEU A 458 14.38 -26.44 6.92
N ALA A 459 15.47 -26.72 7.64
CA ALA A 459 16.10 -25.74 8.53
C ALA A 459 16.64 -24.53 7.75
N SER A 460 17.15 -24.76 6.54
CA SER A 460 17.52 -23.66 5.63
C SER A 460 16.30 -22.84 5.19
N VAL A 461 15.17 -23.50 4.91
CA VAL A 461 13.91 -22.82 4.53
C VAL A 461 13.38 -21.95 5.68
N VAL A 462 13.48 -22.41 6.93
CA VAL A 462 13.12 -21.60 8.11
C VAL A 462 13.94 -20.31 8.16
N VAL A 463 15.26 -20.39 7.96
CA VAL A 463 16.14 -19.21 7.91
C VAL A 463 15.73 -18.29 6.76
N GLU A 464 15.60 -18.82 5.54
CA GLU A 464 15.22 -18.02 4.36
C GLU A 464 13.86 -17.35 4.50
N ALA A 465 12.86 -18.02 5.08
CA ALA A 465 11.53 -17.48 5.31
C ALA A 465 11.54 -16.41 6.41
N THR A 466 12.32 -16.61 7.48
CA THR A 466 12.49 -15.64 8.56
C THR A 466 13.16 -14.37 8.05
N GLU A 467 14.27 -14.49 7.32
CA GLU A 467 14.96 -13.34 6.69
C GLU A 467 14.04 -12.56 5.74
N ALA A 468 13.22 -13.27 4.97
CA ALA A 468 12.24 -12.64 4.09
C ALA A 468 11.16 -11.88 4.88
N PHE A 469 10.66 -12.41 5.99
CA PHE A 469 9.70 -11.68 6.85
C PHE A 469 10.31 -10.44 7.50
N GLU A 470 11.52 -10.56 8.05
CA GLU A 470 12.28 -9.42 8.61
C GLU A 470 12.53 -8.32 7.57
N ALA A 471 12.69 -8.70 6.30
CA ALA A 471 12.82 -7.78 5.17
C ALA A 471 11.47 -7.33 4.56
N PHE A 472 10.32 -7.64 5.18
CA PHE A 472 8.97 -7.38 4.69
C PHE A 472 8.63 -8.03 3.32
N GLU A 473 9.44 -8.99 2.87
CA GLU A 473 9.27 -9.79 1.65
C GLU A 473 8.36 -11.02 1.88
N HIS A 474 7.18 -10.82 2.46
CA HIS A 474 6.23 -11.89 2.78
C HIS A 474 5.88 -12.82 1.60
N ALA A 475 5.82 -12.30 0.37
CA ALA A 475 5.62 -13.12 -0.83
C ALA A 475 6.79 -14.10 -1.09
N ARG A 476 8.02 -13.71 -0.75
CA ARG A 476 9.20 -14.57 -0.86
C ARG A 476 9.23 -15.65 0.21
N ALA A 477 8.84 -15.31 1.44
CA ALA A 477 8.68 -16.30 2.51
C ALA A 477 7.65 -17.38 2.13
N LEU A 478 6.52 -16.98 1.53
CA LEU A 478 5.53 -17.90 0.97
C LEU A 478 6.13 -18.77 -0.15
N GLU A 479 6.81 -18.17 -1.13
CA GLU A 479 7.42 -18.89 -2.26
C GLU A 479 8.41 -19.97 -1.78
N ARG A 480 9.28 -19.64 -0.82
CA ARG A 480 10.27 -20.58 -0.26
C ARG A 480 9.62 -21.72 0.50
N THR A 481 8.65 -21.40 1.35
CA THR A 481 7.91 -22.41 2.13
C THR A 481 7.12 -23.34 1.21
N GLU A 482 6.43 -22.79 0.22
CA GLU A 482 5.63 -23.57 -0.74
C GLU A 482 6.50 -24.46 -1.62
N GLN A 483 7.62 -23.95 -2.14
CA GLN A 483 8.54 -24.75 -2.96
C GLN A 483 9.03 -25.99 -2.20
N PHE A 484 9.44 -25.81 -0.95
CA PHE A 484 9.85 -26.93 -0.10
C PHE A 484 8.68 -27.86 0.20
N PHE A 485 7.51 -27.33 0.56
CA PHE A 485 6.35 -28.14 0.91
C PHE A 485 5.92 -29.09 -0.22
N TRP A 486 5.97 -28.64 -1.48
CA TRP A 486 5.70 -29.50 -2.63
C TRP A 486 6.75 -30.60 -2.79
N SER A 487 8.05 -30.29 -2.67
CA SER A 487 9.11 -31.32 -2.71
C SER A 487 8.99 -32.30 -1.54
N PHE A 488 8.68 -31.82 -0.34
CA PHE A 488 8.38 -32.66 0.82
C PHE A 488 7.25 -33.64 0.51
N CYS A 489 6.15 -33.16 -0.09
CA CYS A 489 5.00 -33.99 -0.41
C CYS A 489 5.22 -34.97 -1.57
N ASP A 490 5.86 -34.51 -2.65
CA ASP A 490 5.94 -35.25 -3.91
C ASP A 490 7.17 -36.17 -3.97
N ASP A 491 8.23 -35.81 -3.25
CA ASP A 491 9.50 -36.52 -3.24
C ASP A 491 9.71 -37.23 -1.89
N TYR A 492 9.87 -36.49 -0.78
CA TYR A 492 10.25 -37.08 0.51
C TYR A 492 9.19 -38.06 1.04
N LEU A 493 7.92 -37.66 1.15
CA LEU A 493 6.84 -38.52 1.64
C LEU A 493 6.66 -39.78 0.78
N GLU A 494 7.00 -39.71 -0.50
CA GLU A 494 6.91 -40.85 -1.41
C GLU A 494 8.15 -41.75 -1.33
N LEU A 495 9.35 -41.19 -1.11
CA LEU A 495 10.59 -41.94 -0.87
C LEU A 495 10.49 -42.79 0.39
N VAL A 496 10.08 -42.17 1.51
CA VAL A 496 10.11 -42.83 2.82
C VAL A 496 8.83 -43.62 3.11
N LYS A 497 7.90 -43.67 2.15
CA LYS A 497 6.56 -44.22 2.33
C LYS A 497 6.59 -45.63 2.90
N GLY A 498 7.21 -46.60 2.20
CA GLY A 498 7.25 -47.97 2.69
C GLY A 498 8.01 -48.12 4.00
N ARG A 499 9.10 -47.36 4.21
CA ARG A 499 9.79 -47.31 5.51
C ARG A 499 8.88 -46.80 6.62
N ALA A 500 8.10 -45.74 6.39
CA ALA A 500 7.19 -45.17 7.37
C ALA A 500 6.00 -46.10 7.68
N TYR A 501 5.51 -46.89 6.71
CA TYR A 501 4.44 -47.89 6.90
C TYR A 501 4.91 -49.17 7.59
N GLY A 502 6.16 -49.58 7.37
CA GLY A 502 6.71 -50.82 7.88
C GLY A 502 7.17 -50.78 9.35
N ALA A 503 7.80 -51.88 9.76
CA ALA A 503 8.61 -51.98 10.98
C ALA A 503 10.08 -52.22 10.61
N SER A 504 10.54 -51.65 9.49
CA SER A 504 11.91 -51.78 9.02
C SER A 504 12.87 -50.93 9.87
N PRO A 505 14.18 -51.24 9.85
CA PRO A 505 15.18 -50.34 10.43
C PRO A 505 15.00 -48.91 9.88
N GLY A 506 14.93 -47.93 10.77
CA GLY A 506 14.70 -46.53 10.40
C GLY A 506 13.23 -46.10 10.26
N SER A 507 12.23 -46.98 10.42
CA SER A 507 10.80 -46.58 10.42
C SER A 507 10.50 -45.49 11.46
N THR A 508 11.13 -45.56 12.62
CA THR A 508 11.00 -44.55 13.68
C THR A 508 11.59 -43.20 13.27
N SER A 509 12.70 -43.21 12.51
CA SER A 509 13.34 -42.00 11.97
C SER A 509 12.43 -41.30 10.97
N ALA A 510 11.87 -42.04 10.01
CA ALA A 510 10.97 -41.46 9.01
C ALA A 510 9.72 -40.85 9.65
N ARG A 511 9.14 -41.49 10.67
CA ARG A 511 7.97 -40.98 11.39
C ARG A 511 8.30 -39.71 12.18
N ALA A 512 9.39 -39.71 12.94
CA ALA A 512 9.83 -38.56 13.72
C ALA A 512 10.17 -37.35 12.82
N ALA A 513 10.83 -37.59 11.69
CA ALA A 513 11.15 -36.54 10.73
C ALA A 513 9.90 -35.97 10.03
N CYS A 514 8.93 -36.82 9.64
CA CYS A 514 7.64 -36.36 9.12
C CYS A 514 6.88 -35.48 10.12
N GLU A 515 6.85 -35.89 11.38
CA GLU A 515 6.20 -35.16 12.48
C GLU A 515 6.83 -33.78 12.66
N ARG A 516 8.16 -33.74 12.85
CA ARG A 516 8.91 -32.51 13.04
C ARG A 516 8.80 -31.56 11.85
N ALA A 517 8.84 -32.09 10.63
CA ALA A 517 8.69 -31.30 9.42
C ALA A 517 7.30 -30.67 9.33
N LEU A 518 6.23 -31.42 9.65
CA LEU A 518 4.88 -30.89 9.60
C LEU A 518 4.61 -29.84 10.67
N ASP A 519 5.08 -30.05 11.89
CA ASP A 519 4.98 -29.05 12.96
C ASP A 519 5.58 -27.70 12.51
N VAL A 520 6.80 -27.72 11.96
CA VAL A 520 7.47 -26.52 11.43
C VAL A 520 6.73 -25.93 10.23
N LEU A 521 6.31 -26.77 9.27
CA LEU A 521 5.61 -26.32 8.06
C LEU A 521 4.27 -25.66 8.39
N LEU A 522 3.52 -26.18 9.35
CA LEU A 522 2.27 -25.56 9.80
C LEU A 522 2.51 -24.17 10.37
N ARG A 523 3.57 -23.98 11.17
CA ARG A 523 3.95 -22.67 11.71
C ARG A 523 4.44 -21.71 10.63
N LEU A 524 5.22 -22.17 9.64
CA LEU A 524 5.63 -21.37 8.48
C LEU A 524 4.44 -20.92 7.62
N PHE A 525 3.43 -21.77 7.46
CA PHE A 525 2.23 -21.44 6.66
C PHE A 525 1.18 -20.63 7.44
N ALA A 526 1.21 -20.59 8.77
CA ALA A 526 0.17 -19.96 9.58
C ALA A 526 -0.12 -18.48 9.21
N PRO A 527 0.89 -17.64 8.90
CA PRO A 527 0.63 -16.27 8.43
C PRO A 527 -0.12 -16.18 7.10
N PHE A 528 -0.08 -17.23 6.26
CA PHE A 528 -0.63 -17.25 4.91
C PHE A 528 -1.96 -18.01 4.81
N LEU A 529 -2.06 -19.16 5.50
CA LEU A 529 -3.19 -20.10 5.47
C LEU A 529 -3.75 -20.32 6.89
N PRO A 530 -4.22 -19.26 7.59
CA PRO A 530 -4.50 -19.32 9.01
C PRO A 530 -5.59 -20.32 9.40
N PHE A 531 -6.54 -20.65 8.51
CA PHE A 531 -7.61 -21.59 8.84
C PHE A 531 -7.19 -23.05 8.62
N ALA A 532 -6.57 -23.36 7.49
CA ALA A 532 -6.09 -24.71 7.19
C ALA A 532 -4.99 -25.15 8.15
N THR A 533 -4.09 -24.25 8.52
CA THR A 533 -3.03 -24.55 9.49
C THR A 533 -3.57 -24.73 10.90
N GLU A 534 -4.54 -23.92 11.33
CA GLU A 534 -5.20 -24.10 12.64
C GLU A 534 -5.98 -25.43 12.71
N GLU A 535 -6.76 -25.77 11.67
CA GLU A 535 -7.46 -27.06 11.64
C GLU A 535 -6.46 -28.23 11.63
N ALA A 536 -5.39 -28.16 10.83
CA ALA A 536 -4.35 -29.19 10.80
C ALA A 536 -3.62 -29.33 12.15
N TRP A 537 -3.31 -28.20 12.81
CA TRP A 537 -2.69 -28.15 14.14
C TRP A 537 -3.58 -28.83 15.18
N SER A 538 -4.88 -28.51 15.18
CA SER A 538 -5.86 -29.01 16.16
C SER A 538 -6.04 -30.53 16.19
N TRP A 539 -5.62 -31.24 15.15
CA TRP A 539 -5.74 -32.70 15.09
C TRP A 539 -4.76 -33.42 16.02
N TRP A 540 -3.62 -32.80 16.35
CA TRP A 540 -2.50 -33.46 17.02
C TRP A 540 -1.71 -32.56 17.98
N HIS A 541 -2.06 -31.28 18.10
CA HIS A 541 -1.52 -30.38 19.13
C HIS A 541 -2.63 -29.84 20.03
N ASP A 542 -2.26 -29.52 21.27
CA ASP A 542 -3.04 -28.63 22.12
C ASP A 542 -2.75 -27.16 21.77
N GLY A 543 -3.72 -26.28 22.06
CA GLY A 543 -3.60 -24.85 21.76
C GLY A 543 -3.80 -24.51 20.28
N SER A 544 -3.29 -23.35 19.87
CA SER A 544 -3.45 -22.81 18.51
C SER A 544 -2.08 -22.57 17.86
N VAL A 545 -1.97 -22.82 16.56
CA VAL A 545 -0.76 -22.50 15.79
C VAL A 545 -0.45 -21.00 15.84
N HIS A 546 -1.49 -20.16 16.01
CA HIS A 546 -1.36 -18.70 16.13
C HIS A 546 -0.82 -18.23 17.48
N SER A 547 -0.72 -19.13 18.45
CA SER A 547 -0.05 -18.90 19.73
C SER A 547 1.30 -19.61 19.84
N ALA A 548 1.67 -20.41 18.84
CA ALA A 548 2.94 -21.10 18.80
C ALA A 548 4.09 -20.14 18.47
N THR A 549 5.30 -20.47 18.93
CA THR A 549 6.50 -19.68 18.58
C THR A 549 6.86 -19.90 17.12
N TRP A 550 7.27 -18.85 16.42
CA TRP A 550 7.80 -18.93 15.07
C TRP A 550 8.95 -19.96 15.02
N PRO A 551 9.00 -20.85 14.00
CA PRO A 551 9.98 -21.92 13.98
C PRO A 551 11.40 -21.36 13.90
N SER A 552 12.31 -22.01 14.62
CA SER A 552 13.74 -21.70 14.59
C SER A 552 14.54 -22.79 13.86
N PHE A 553 15.78 -22.49 13.49
CA PHE A 553 16.71 -23.49 12.97
C PHE A 553 16.91 -24.65 13.95
N ASP A 554 16.95 -24.33 15.26
CA ASP A 554 17.23 -25.29 16.33
C ASP A 554 16.04 -26.23 16.60
N ASP A 555 14.80 -25.80 16.31
CA ASP A 555 13.59 -26.65 16.43
C ASP A 555 13.70 -27.95 15.59
N LEU A 556 14.51 -27.93 14.53
CA LEU A 556 14.69 -29.06 13.63
C LEU A 556 15.84 -29.99 14.03
N GLU A 557 16.69 -29.58 14.98
CA GLU A 557 17.95 -30.23 15.38
C GLU A 557 18.69 -30.89 14.20
N PRO A 558 19.04 -30.13 13.14
CA PRO A 558 19.63 -30.72 11.96
C PRO A 558 20.98 -31.37 12.29
N ASP A 559 21.18 -32.61 11.84
CA ASP A 559 22.47 -33.29 11.96
C ASP A 559 23.54 -32.53 11.18
N ALA A 560 24.62 -32.13 11.86
CA ALA A 560 25.73 -31.39 11.27
C ALA A 560 26.45 -32.16 10.15
N THR A 561 26.26 -33.48 10.09
CA THR A 561 26.79 -34.36 9.03
C THR A 561 25.78 -34.64 7.92
N ALA A 562 24.55 -34.14 8.03
CA ALA A 562 23.54 -34.26 6.99
C ALA A 562 24.02 -33.58 5.69
N GLN A 563 23.66 -34.18 4.57
CA GLN A 563 23.92 -33.67 3.23
C GLN A 563 22.57 -33.31 2.59
N PRO A 564 22.06 -32.07 2.74
CA PRO A 564 20.74 -31.67 2.23
C PRO A 564 20.54 -31.95 0.73
N GLU A 565 21.61 -31.84 -0.06
CA GLU A 565 21.63 -32.13 -1.49
C GLU A 565 21.25 -33.58 -1.84
N MET A 566 21.34 -34.51 -0.86
CA MET A 566 20.88 -35.89 -1.02
C MET A 566 19.42 -35.95 -1.44
N LEU A 567 18.56 -35.09 -0.89
CA LEU A 567 17.13 -35.11 -1.20
C LEU A 567 16.89 -34.71 -2.66
N ASP A 568 17.60 -33.70 -3.16
CA ASP A 568 17.50 -33.24 -4.55
C ASP A 568 17.96 -34.34 -5.52
N VAL A 569 19.06 -35.02 -5.21
CA VAL A 569 19.59 -36.13 -6.01
C VAL A 569 18.63 -37.30 -6.05
N LEU A 570 18.09 -37.74 -4.91
CA LEU A 570 17.12 -38.85 -4.85
C LEU A 570 15.81 -38.50 -5.57
N ALA A 571 15.34 -37.25 -5.43
CA ALA A 571 14.17 -36.74 -6.12
C ALA A 571 14.35 -36.73 -7.64
N GLU A 572 15.54 -36.38 -8.14
CA GLU A 572 15.86 -36.44 -9.58
C GLU A 572 15.74 -37.87 -10.12
N VAL A 573 16.34 -38.85 -9.44
CA VAL A 573 16.25 -40.26 -9.85
C VAL A 573 14.79 -40.75 -9.82
N LEU A 574 14.05 -40.44 -8.75
CA LEU A 574 12.63 -40.78 -8.63
C LEU A 574 11.80 -40.17 -9.77
N ARG A 575 12.08 -38.91 -10.15
CA ARG A 575 11.39 -38.20 -11.23
C ARG A 575 11.65 -38.86 -12.59
N GLU A 576 12.88 -39.25 -12.89
CA GLU A 576 13.21 -39.95 -14.13
C GLU A 576 12.56 -41.34 -14.22
N VAL A 577 12.45 -42.06 -13.10
CA VAL A 577 11.68 -43.32 -13.07
C VAL A 577 10.19 -43.09 -13.31
N ARG A 578 9.59 -42.10 -12.64
CA ARG A 578 8.18 -41.73 -12.86
C ARG A 578 7.92 -41.30 -14.31
N ARG A 579 8.85 -40.55 -14.89
CA ARG A 579 8.83 -40.16 -16.31
C ARG A 579 8.87 -41.38 -17.22
N ALA A 580 9.80 -42.31 -17.01
CA ALA A 580 9.91 -43.54 -17.78
C ALA A 580 8.61 -44.36 -17.74
N LYS A 581 8.02 -44.55 -16.54
CA LYS A 581 6.72 -45.23 -16.36
C LYS A 581 5.59 -44.51 -17.11
N THR A 582 5.54 -43.18 -17.02
CA THR A 582 4.51 -42.35 -17.66
C THR A 582 4.61 -42.43 -19.18
N VAL A 583 5.82 -42.31 -19.75
CA VAL A 583 6.08 -42.45 -21.19
C VAL A 583 5.68 -43.84 -21.68
N ALA A 584 5.96 -44.87 -20.89
CA ALA A 584 5.54 -46.25 -21.17
C ALA A 584 4.05 -46.53 -20.88
N LYS A 585 3.28 -45.53 -20.42
CA LYS A 585 1.87 -45.65 -20.01
C LYS A 585 1.63 -46.76 -18.98
N ARG A 586 2.58 -46.95 -18.07
CA ARG A 586 2.50 -47.91 -16.96
C ARG A 586 2.05 -47.23 -15.68
N SER A 587 1.45 -48.02 -14.78
CA SER A 587 1.08 -47.51 -13.45
C SER A 587 2.34 -47.16 -12.65
N MET A 588 2.22 -46.25 -11.67
CA MET A 588 3.36 -45.89 -10.82
C MET A 588 3.88 -47.08 -9.99
N ARG A 589 3.04 -48.09 -9.74
CA ARG A 589 3.43 -49.34 -9.08
C ARG A 589 4.06 -50.39 -10.00
N TRP A 590 4.15 -50.13 -11.30
CA TRP A 590 4.75 -51.08 -12.25
C TRP A 590 6.19 -51.40 -11.86
N PRO A 591 6.60 -52.69 -11.88
CA PRO A 591 7.94 -53.09 -11.48
C PRO A 591 9.01 -52.53 -12.42
N VAL A 592 10.13 -52.11 -11.84
CA VAL A 592 11.32 -51.65 -12.54
C VAL A 592 12.38 -52.73 -12.40
N GLU A 593 12.83 -53.30 -13.52
CA GLU A 593 13.85 -54.36 -13.49
C GLU A 593 15.20 -53.79 -13.07
N ARG A 594 15.58 -52.64 -13.64
CA ARG A 594 16.87 -52.00 -13.38
C ARG A 594 16.77 -50.49 -13.48
N ILE A 595 17.37 -49.80 -12.51
CA ILE A 595 17.72 -48.38 -12.59
C ILE A 595 19.24 -48.30 -12.68
N GLU A 596 19.76 -47.57 -13.65
CA GLU A 596 21.18 -47.30 -13.78
C GLU A 596 21.43 -45.81 -13.56
N VAL A 597 22.20 -45.46 -12.53
CA VAL A 597 22.56 -44.09 -12.19
C VAL A 597 24.04 -43.86 -12.52
N ARG A 598 24.30 -42.97 -13.47
CA ARG A 598 25.63 -42.53 -13.88
C ARG A 598 25.90 -41.15 -13.31
N ALA A 599 26.87 -41.01 -12.41
CA ALA A 599 27.17 -39.72 -11.79
C ALA A 599 28.60 -39.69 -11.19
N PRO A 600 29.12 -38.52 -10.78
CA PRO A 600 30.35 -38.43 -10.01
C PRO A 600 30.25 -39.24 -8.71
N THR A 601 31.38 -39.75 -8.22
CA THR A 601 31.42 -40.64 -7.05
C THR A 601 30.80 -40.01 -5.80
N SER A 602 30.91 -38.70 -5.62
CA SER A 602 30.25 -37.98 -4.52
C SER A 602 28.73 -38.07 -4.59
N VAL A 603 28.14 -37.93 -5.77
CA VAL A 603 26.68 -38.05 -5.99
C VAL A 603 26.21 -39.49 -5.83
N LEU A 604 26.98 -40.46 -6.33
CA LEU A 604 26.65 -41.88 -6.15
C LEU A 604 26.65 -42.29 -4.68
N ALA A 605 27.52 -41.72 -3.85
CA ALA A 605 27.50 -41.96 -2.41
C ALA A 605 26.18 -41.49 -1.78
N LEU A 606 25.62 -40.35 -2.22
CA LEU A 606 24.31 -39.87 -1.78
C LEU A 606 23.19 -40.84 -2.18
N VAL A 607 23.20 -41.33 -3.42
CA VAL A 607 22.22 -42.32 -3.90
C VAL A 607 22.35 -43.63 -3.12
N GLU A 608 23.56 -44.07 -2.79
CA GLU A 608 23.81 -45.27 -2.00
C GLU A 608 23.16 -45.15 -0.61
N HIS A 609 23.28 -43.99 0.06
CA HIS A 609 22.65 -43.75 1.36
C HIS A 609 21.11 -43.79 1.33
N GLY A 610 20.50 -43.50 0.18
CA GLY A 610 19.05 -43.57 -0.03
C GLY A 610 18.58 -44.77 -0.85
N ARG A 611 19.45 -45.76 -1.11
CA ARG A 611 19.21 -46.87 -2.06
C ARG A 611 17.91 -47.62 -1.73
N ASP A 612 17.70 -47.95 -0.47
CA ASP A 612 16.56 -48.77 -0.03
C ASP A 612 15.22 -48.02 -0.19
N ASP A 613 15.18 -46.73 0.16
CA ASP A 613 14.01 -45.88 -0.07
C ASP A 613 13.72 -45.74 -1.56
N LEU A 614 14.76 -45.51 -2.34
CA LEU A 614 14.64 -45.35 -3.77
C LEU A 614 14.13 -46.65 -4.42
N ALA A 615 14.63 -47.81 -4.00
CA ALA A 615 14.18 -49.11 -4.50
C ALA A 615 12.70 -49.36 -4.16
N ASP A 616 12.27 -49.08 -2.92
CA ASP A 616 10.89 -49.23 -2.50
C ASP A 616 9.94 -48.27 -3.25
N ALA A 617 10.26 -46.97 -3.25
CA ALA A 617 9.45 -45.94 -3.88
C ALA A 617 9.32 -46.13 -5.41
N THR A 618 10.32 -46.74 -6.04
CA THR A 618 10.33 -47.00 -7.47
C THR A 618 9.87 -48.40 -7.85
N ASN A 619 9.66 -49.30 -6.89
CA ASN A 619 9.46 -50.74 -7.13
C ASN A 619 10.57 -51.34 -8.01
N ALA A 620 11.83 -50.99 -7.72
CA ALA A 620 13.00 -51.42 -8.49
C ALA A 620 13.63 -52.69 -7.91
N MET A 621 13.98 -53.63 -8.79
CA MET A 621 14.68 -54.86 -8.41
C MET A 621 16.19 -54.65 -8.25
N VAL A 622 16.79 -53.82 -9.11
CA VAL A 622 18.23 -53.54 -9.12
C VAL A 622 18.48 -52.05 -9.34
N ILE A 623 19.40 -51.47 -8.57
CA ILE A 623 19.92 -50.11 -8.78
C ILE A 623 21.44 -50.21 -8.98
N ASP A 624 21.90 -49.95 -10.20
CA ASP A 624 23.32 -49.98 -10.57
C ASP A 624 23.91 -48.57 -10.52
N LEU A 625 24.97 -48.38 -9.73
CA LEU A 625 25.67 -47.11 -9.59
C LEU A 625 26.97 -47.14 -10.39
N ILE A 626 27.10 -46.26 -11.38
CA ILE A 626 28.21 -46.26 -12.34
C ILE A 626 28.93 -44.92 -12.27
N ALA A 627 30.20 -44.95 -11.84
CA ALA A 627 31.03 -43.75 -11.78
C ALA A 627 31.18 -43.12 -13.18
N HIS A 628 30.87 -41.83 -13.28
CA HIS A 628 30.96 -41.05 -14.51
C HIS A 628 31.33 -39.59 -14.18
N GLU A 629 32.30 -39.01 -14.90
CA GLU A 629 32.73 -37.62 -14.66
C GLU A 629 31.83 -36.55 -15.32
N GLY A 630 30.76 -36.96 -15.99
CA GLY A 630 29.78 -36.06 -16.64
C GLY A 630 28.53 -35.77 -15.80
N GLU A 631 27.51 -35.20 -16.45
CA GLU A 631 26.20 -34.93 -15.84
C GLU A 631 25.52 -36.21 -15.33
N VAL A 632 24.64 -36.05 -14.34
CA VAL A 632 23.85 -37.16 -13.77
C VAL A 632 22.95 -37.73 -14.86
N GLY A 633 23.11 -39.02 -15.15
CA GLY A 633 22.30 -39.76 -16.12
C GLY A 633 21.56 -40.90 -15.45
N VAL A 634 20.24 -40.99 -15.69
CA VAL A 634 19.39 -42.07 -15.17
C VAL A 634 18.80 -42.86 -16.33
N THR A 635 19.09 -44.16 -16.39
CA THR A 635 18.48 -45.10 -17.35
C THR A 635 17.57 -46.06 -16.62
N VAL A 636 16.35 -46.27 -17.14
CA VAL A 636 15.31 -47.07 -16.47
C VAL A 636 14.85 -48.19 -17.39
N VAL A 637 14.97 -49.43 -16.92
CA VAL A 637 14.46 -50.64 -17.58
C VAL A 637 13.23 -51.12 -16.82
N LEU A 638 12.06 -51.05 -17.46
CA LEU A 638 10.80 -51.53 -16.88
C LEU A 638 10.67 -53.04 -17.05
N GLY A 639 10.15 -53.74 -16.04
CA GLY A 639 9.90 -55.18 -16.13
C GLY A 639 8.68 -55.52 -17.01
N ASP A 640 8.56 -56.79 -17.40
CA ASP A 640 7.52 -57.27 -18.33
C ASP A 640 6.11 -57.43 -17.72
N GLY A 641 5.96 -57.21 -16.40
CA GLY A 641 4.66 -57.13 -15.71
C GLY A 641 4.30 -58.34 -14.86
#